data_AF-A0A9P8FHV9-F1
#
_entry.id   AF-A0A9P8FHV9-F1
#
_cell.length_a   1.000
_cell.length_b   1.000
_cell.length_c   1.000
_cell.angle_alpha   90.00
_cell.angle_beta   90.00
_cell.angle_gamma   90.00
#
_symmetry.space_group_name_H-M   'P 1'
#
loop_
_entity.id
_entity.type
_entity.pdbx_description
1 polymer ?
#
loop_
_entity_poly.entity_id
_entity_poly.type
_entity_poly.pdbx_seq_one_letter_code
_entity_poly.pdbx_strand_id
1 'polypeptide(L)'
;GLEGVASNESQSKKAESGKSKIVGGLHKIEANPEKSKHLETVTTKILGLDIDLVNLRKETYSDDSRNPQMEFGTPEEDALRRDATVNAMFYNITTREIEDFTAKGHTDMANKIIRTPLEPYQTFKDDPLRVLRLIRFASRLNYTIEAEACKWMKDAEIKSALQAKISRERVGVELEKMLRGPDPLMALNLIDQLTLYSTIFSDPAQDQTKAFTPDIDNWSFVINFVQEIMTSKSSHVLVRDAEERYLVWLLSAVVPYRDAPSPPAIEGKKPPPPVATTVAREGIKATNNVCNVITNSIKNHSEISMMVSDSNGRKRPAREELGMAIRRWGSTWRSQTAFALLVNVADEPSAARSHLSAFTNFLEYVQELDLLDAYALKPILDGKALTKALGVPTGPWMKDALDVVMRWQLRNPGKKDTAEAIEEVRIAKDQSQTPGELTSDLMTFFLQLTIRPLFAKTQTQQVTSQGRKVQTTVLPKKFERSQDEQTWKGRDSYALDLLRWVIVAADTELVEKNWHAIVPPLLSMLDDIDTEYKAQGCELLKLLLDETPPTLLKRTGLGDVFEEALMPCLGYLPTLTPEDESARLLAVAYPALISLSNAFENPSTTSNSQTQSQRTRLLDNLIRKGVLMTFTYCPEHAKITTVTTTNLTAILTSLGLDSVKHLPFILPMLSSILTHPFVTASPPLLRSSVRALQAIVLNTWPRMHVHKHEVLKCVTVPWIRIQEEGAAGNEFERIKEECKVVVQMLRDALQEHVDEFDRELAELVMVDKRLDGLFVLVDRDEKDSGR
;
A
#
# COMPACT_ATOMS: atom_id res chain seq x y z
N GLY A 1 -12.95 -69.92 37.28
CA GLY A 1 -13.75 -69.96 38.51
C GLY A 1 -14.07 -68.54 38.96
N LEU A 2 -15.05 -67.91 38.33
CA LEU A 2 -15.58 -66.58 38.67
C LEU A 2 -17.11 -66.63 38.68
N GLU A 3 -17.66 -67.65 39.32
CA GLU A 3 -19.07 -67.72 39.70
C GLU A 3 -19.09 -67.74 41.23
N GLY A 4 -19.29 -66.58 41.86
CA GLY A 4 -19.30 -66.53 43.32
C GLY A 4 -19.08 -65.16 43.94
N VAL A 5 -19.62 -64.08 43.39
CA VAL A 5 -19.76 -62.80 44.14
C VAL A 5 -21.05 -62.06 43.78
N ALA A 6 -22.09 -62.78 43.35
CA ALA A 6 -23.46 -62.25 43.23
C ALA A 6 -24.26 -62.70 44.45
N SER A 7 -23.96 -62.13 45.62
CA SER A 7 -24.84 -62.19 46.79
C SER A 7 -24.36 -61.22 47.87
N ASN A 8 -25.28 -60.40 48.37
CA ASN A 8 -25.20 -59.49 49.52
C ASN A 8 -24.91 -57.99 49.25
N GLU A 9 -25.82 -57.35 48.53
CA GLU A 9 -26.19 -55.95 48.80
C GLU A 9 -26.96 -55.84 50.12
N SER A 10 -26.26 -55.88 51.26
CA SER A 10 -26.76 -55.36 52.55
C SER A 10 -25.80 -55.70 53.69
N GLN A 11 -24.65 -55.01 53.74
CA GLN A 11 -23.90 -54.71 54.98
C GLN A 11 -22.57 -54.00 54.64
N SER A 12 -22.52 -52.68 54.80
CA SER A 12 -21.34 -51.94 55.31
C SER A 12 -21.50 -50.42 55.18
N LYS A 13 -22.54 -49.86 55.81
CA LYS A 13 -22.43 -48.52 56.41
C LYS A 13 -21.97 -48.70 57.85
N LYS A 14 -20.65 -48.74 58.07
CA LYS A 14 -19.90 -48.49 59.33
C LYS A 14 -18.64 -49.36 59.37
N ALA A 15 -17.50 -48.75 59.08
CA ALA A 15 -16.23 -48.94 59.79
C ALA A 15 -15.12 -48.22 59.01
N GLU A 16 -14.90 -46.95 59.34
CA GLU A 16 -13.57 -46.36 59.18
C GLU A 16 -12.65 -46.98 60.24
N SER A 17 -11.59 -47.65 59.81
CA SER A 17 -10.20 -47.45 60.28
C SER A 17 -9.35 -48.69 60.02
N GLY A 18 -8.11 -48.47 59.54
CA GLY A 18 -7.03 -49.45 59.68
C GLY A 18 -6.57 -50.15 58.40
N LYS A 19 -5.66 -49.48 57.67
CA LYS A 19 -4.56 -50.07 56.87
C LYS A 19 -4.87 -51.30 55.98
N SER A 20 -5.01 -51.03 54.69
CA SER A 20 -4.23 -51.74 53.65
C SER A 20 -3.80 -50.73 52.58
N LYS A 21 -2.67 -50.06 52.82
CA LYS A 21 -1.92 -49.30 51.80
C LYS A 21 -1.01 -50.30 51.11
N ILE A 22 -1.41 -50.84 49.95
CA ILE A 22 -0.51 -51.41 48.90
C ILE A 22 -1.26 -51.64 47.58
N VAL A 23 -2.60 -51.73 47.56
CA VAL A 23 -3.36 -51.81 46.31
C VAL A 23 -4.30 -50.60 46.23
N GLY A 24 -3.89 -49.58 45.47
CA GLY A 24 -4.79 -48.50 45.07
C GLY A 24 -5.98 -49.11 44.34
N GLY A 25 -7.19 -48.74 44.77
CA GLY A 25 -8.43 -49.36 44.33
C GLY A 25 -8.52 -49.45 42.81
N LEU A 26 -8.90 -50.62 42.31
CA LEU A 26 -9.40 -50.78 40.95
C LEU A 26 -10.59 -49.84 40.78
N HIS A 27 -10.36 -48.67 40.19
CA HIS A 27 -11.43 -47.87 39.66
C HIS A 27 -11.89 -48.55 38.37
N LYS A 28 -12.97 -49.34 38.47
CA LYS A 28 -13.77 -49.68 37.29
C LYS A 28 -14.39 -48.37 36.82
N ILE A 29 -13.82 -47.76 35.78
CA ILE A 29 -14.48 -46.67 35.07
C ILE A 29 -15.76 -47.29 34.49
N GLU A 30 -16.92 -46.83 34.94
CA GLU A 30 -18.19 -47.27 34.37
C GLU A 30 -18.17 -46.98 32.87
N ALA A 31 -18.56 -47.98 32.08
CA ALA A 31 -18.67 -47.86 30.63
C ALA A 31 -19.46 -46.60 30.31
N ASN A 32 -18.82 -45.62 29.67
CA ASN A 32 -19.51 -44.44 29.14
C ASN A 32 -19.93 -44.79 27.70
N PRO A 33 -21.14 -45.32 27.48
CA PRO A 33 -21.52 -45.95 26.23
C PRO A 33 -21.60 -44.93 25.09
N GLU A 34 -21.76 -43.64 25.41
CA GLU A 34 -21.80 -42.56 24.44
C GLU A 34 -20.42 -42.16 23.91
N LYS A 35 -19.33 -42.44 24.64
CA LYS A 35 -17.95 -42.11 24.23
C LYS A 35 -17.15 -43.27 23.66
N SER A 36 -17.55 -44.52 23.95
CA SER A 36 -16.83 -45.72 23.52
C SER A 36 -17.66 -46.51 22.53
N LYS A 37 -17.66 -46.09 21.26
CA LYS A 37 -18.48 -46.76 20.24
C LYS A 37 -17.92 -48.09 19.73
N HIS A 38 -16.65 -48.44 19.96
CA HIS A 38 -16.08 -49.73 19.51
C HIS A 38 -14.95 -50.22 20.45
N LEU A 39 -15.08 -51.47 20.93
CA LEU A 39 -14.18 -52.27 21.80
C LEU A 39 -13.69 -51.64 23.12
N GLU A 40 -14.01 -52.34 24.21
CA GLU A 40 -13.69 -52.04 25.60
C GLU A 40 -12.19 -51.83 25.83
N THR A 41 -11.77 -50.57 25.98
CA THR A 41 -10.43 -50.21 26.48
C THR A 41 -10.56 -49.84 27.96
N VAL A 42 -9.71 -50.43 28.80
CA VAL A 42 -9.68 -50.14 30.24
C VAL A 42 -8.37 -49.46 30.60
N THR A 43 -8.44 -48.20 31.01
CA THR A 43 -7.30 -47.50 31.62
C THR A 43 -7.39 -47.65 33.13
N THR A 44 -6.31 -48.14 33.76
CA THR A 44 -6.22 -48.29 35.22
C THR A 44 -4.86 -47.87 35.72
N LYS A 45 -4.71 -47.64 37.03
CA LYS A 45 -3.44 -47.22 37.62
C LYS A 45 -2.87 -48.33 38.49
N ILE A 46 -1.74 -48.89 38.09
CA ILE A 46 -1.06 -49.97 38.82
C ILE A 46 0.32 -49.48 39.25
N LEU A 47 0.62 -49.55 40.54
CA LEU A 47 1.88 -49.08 41.13
C LEU A 47 2.22 -47.61 40.77
N GLY A 48 1.19 -46.77 40.62
CA GLY A 48 1.35 -45.37 40.23
C GLY A 48 1.57 -45.13 38.73
N LEU A 49 1.65 -46.19 37.92
CA LEU A 49 1.73 -46.12 36.46
C LEU A 49 0.34 -46.23 35.85
N ASP A 50 0.04 -45.38 34.88
CA ASP A 50 -1.18 -45.47 34.09
C ASP A 50 -1.00 -46.59 33.05
N ILE A 51 -1.91 -47.56 33.04
CA ILE A 51 -1.89 -48.77 32.21
C ILE A 51 -3.16 -48.83 31.39
N ASP A 52 -2.99 -48.87 30.06
CA ASP A 52 -4.07 -49.09 29.11
C ASP A 52 -4.13 -50.57 28.70
N LEU A 53 -5.26 -51.20 29.00
CA LEU A 53 -5.58 -52.56 28.60
C LEU A 53 -6.49 -52.50 27.37
N VAL A 54 -5.98 -52.98 26.25
CA VAL A 54 -6.66 -52.96 24.94
C VAL A 54 -6.73 -54.39 24.41
N ASN A 55 -7.92 -54.81 23.96
CA ASN A 55 -8.08 -56.08 23.27
C ASN A 55 -7.46 -56.04 21.88
N LEU A 56 -6.90 -57.17 21.46
CA LEU A 56 -6.44 -57.38 20.09
C LEU A 56 -7.64 -57.34 19.15
N ARG A 57 -7.49 -56.66 18.02
CA ARG A 57 -8.60 -56.47 17.09
C ARG A 57 -8.18 -56.55 15.64
N LYS A 58 -9.12 -57.00 14.83
CA LYS A 58 -9.11 -56.94 13.37
C LYS A 58 -9.99 -55.78 12.91
N GLU A 59 -9.55 -55.08 11.88
CA GLU A 59 -10.27 -53.93 11.32
C GLU A 59 -10.61 -54.21 9.85
N THR A 60 -11.89 -54.06 9.51
CA THR A 60 -12.38 -54.14 8.11
C THR A 60 -12.90 -52.77 7.70
N TYR A 61 -12.32 -52.20 6.65
CA TYR A 61 -12.65 -50.87 6.14
C TYR A 61 -13.66 -50.96 5.00
N SER A 62 -14.57 -49.99 4.90
CA SER A 62 -15.40 -49.80 3.71
C SER A 62 -14.85 -48.63 2.87
N ASP A 63 -15.11 -48.64 1.57
CA ASP A 63 -14.57 -47.61 0.66
C ASP A 63 -14.98 -46.18 1.08
N ASP A 64 -16.18 -46.01 1.63
CA ASP A 64 -16.76 -44.70 1.97
C ASP A 64 -16.54 -44.25 3.43
N SER A 65 -16.14 -45.15 4.35
CA SER A 65 -16.02 -44.82 5.77
C SER A 65 -14.58 -44.91 6.25
N ARG A 66 -14.18 -43.92 7.05
CA ARG A 66 -12.92 -43.95 7.80
C ARG A 66 -12.97 -44.92 8.99
N ASN A 67 -14.16 -45.13 9.56
CA ASN A 67 -14.30 -45.96 10.76
C ASN A 67 -14.45 -47.42 10.33
N PRO A 68 -13.47 -48.29 10.67
CA PRO A 68 -13.57 -49.70 10.34
C PRO A 68 -14.59 -50.41 11.24
N GLN A 69 -15.14 -51.51 10.75
CA GLN A 69 -15.77 -52.51 11.61
C GLN A 69 -14.67 -53.24 12.39
N MET A 70 -14.85 -53.35 13.71
CA MET A 70 -13.85 -53.93 14.60
C MET A 70 -14.34 -55.25 15.18
N GLU A 71 -13.50 -56.27 15.06
CA GLU A 71 -13.73 -57.63 15.60
C GLU A 71 -12.55 -58.02 16.50
N PHE A 72 -12.74 -58.98 17.41
CA PHE A 72 -11.61 -59.56 18.15
C PHE A 72 -10.67 -60.27 17.17
N GLY A 73 -9.38 -59.94 17.24
CA GLY A 73 -8.37 -60.43 16.30
C GLY A 73 -7.23 -61.18 17.00
N THR A 74 -6.42 -61.86 16.21
CA THR A 74 -5.15 -62.46 16.69
C THR A 74 -4.07 -61.39 16.87
N PRO A 75 -2.94 -61.69 17.56
CA PRO A 75 -1.80 -60.77 17.63
C PRO A 75 -1.26 -60.37 16.26
N GLU A 76 -1.26 -61.31 15.31
CA GLU A 76 -0.83 -61.09 13.93
C GLU A 76 -1.79 -60.12 13.19
N GLU A 77 -3.10 -60.34 13.29
CA GLU A 77 -4.09 -59.43 12.69
C GLU A 77 -4.00 -58.02 13.31
N ASP A 78 -3.75 -57.92 14.62
CA ASP A 78 -3.54 -56.64 15.30
C ASP A 78 -2.23 -55.95 14.89
N ALA A 79 -1.15 -56.71 14.64
CA ALA A 79 0.11 -56.17 14.10
C ALA A 79 -0.10 -55.60 12.69
N LEU A 80 -0.73 -56.37 11.81
CA LEU A 80 -0.84 -56.02 10.38
C LEU A 80 -1.72 -54.79 10.12
N ARG A 81 -2.70 -54.52 11.01
CA ARG A 81 -3.51 -53.29 10.91
C ARG A 81 -2.78 -52.03 11.40
N ARG A 82 -1.58 -52.11 11.96
CA ARG A 82 -0.86 -50.92 12.49
C ARG A 82 -0.23 -50.09 11.38
N ASP A 83 0.26 -48.92 11.76
CA ASP A 83 0.79 -47.94 10.82
C ASP A 83 2.16 -48.33 10.24
N ALA A 84 3.08 -48.78 11.08
CA ALA A 84 4.45 -49.13 10.68
C ALA A 84 4.94 -50.44 11.32
N THR A 85 5.79 -51.18 10.62
CA THR A 85 6.42 -52.44 11.07
C THR A 85 7.11 -52.27 12.43
N VAL A 86 7.86 -51.17 12.59
CA VAL A 86 8.54 -50.83 13.85
C VAL A 86 7.60 -50.56 15.03
N ASN A 87 6.34 -50.21 14.78
CA ASN A 87 5.30 -49.99 15.79
C ASN A 87 4.35 -51.20 15.96
N ALA A 88 4.59 -52.27 15.20
CA ALA A 88 3.77 -53.47 15.14
C ALA A 88 4.37 -54.67 15.89
N MET A 89 5.46 -54.46 16.62
CA MET A 89 6.07 -55.48 17.48
C MET A 89 5.40 -55.50 18.86
N PHE A 90 5.31 -56.68 19.46
CA PHE A 90 4.80 -56.89 20.81
C PHE A 90 5.91 -57.38 21.74
N TYR A 91 5.81 -57.05 23.02
CA TYR A 91 6.61 -57.70 24.05
C TYR A 91 5.72 -58.64 24.86
N ASN A 92 5.98 -59.93 24.75
CA ASN A 92 5.20 -60.93 25.46
C ASN A 92 5.70 -61.04 26.91
N ILE A 93 4.89 -60.59 27.86
CA ILE A 93 5.25 -60.58 29.29
C ILE A 93 5.38 -61.98 29.90
N THR A 94 4.82 -63.01 29.27
CA THR A 94 4.89 -64.41 29.73
C THR A 94 6.18 -65.07 29.26
N THR A 95 6.48 -65.01 27.95
CA THR A 95 7.69 -65.62 27.38
C THR A 95 8.93 -64.73 27.56
N ARG A 96 8.72 -63.42 27.80
CA ARG A 96 9.75 -62.38 27.89
C ARG A 96 10.49 -62.11 26.59
N GLU A 97 9.85 -62.39 25.46
CA GLU A 97 10.40 -62.23 24.12
C GLU A 97 9.68 -61.13 23.35
N ILE A 98 10.37 -60.58 22.34
CA ILE A 98 9.76 -59.66 21.37
C ILE A 98 9.17 -60.49 20.24
N GLU A 99 7.89 -60.28 19.95
CA GLU A 99 7.16 -60.93 18.87
C GLU A 99 6.98 -59.95 17.71
N ASP A 100 7.53 -60.31 16.55
CA ASP A 100 7.44 -59.53 15.30
C ASP A 100 6.67 -60.32 14.24
N PHE A 101 5.34 -60.15 14.25
CA PHE A 101 4.45 -60.79 13.28
C PHE A 101 4.56 -60.20 11.87
N THR A 102 5.25 -59.07 11.69
CA THR A 102 5.52 -58.51 10.35
C THR A 102 6.77 -59.10 9.70
N ALA A 103 7.55 -59.87 10.46
CA ALA A 103 8.86 -60.43 10.11
C ALA A 103 9.92 -59.40 9.66
N LYS A 104 9.61 -58.10 9.75
CA LYS A 104 10.42 -56.99 9.25
C LYS A 104 10.65 -55.90 10.29
N GLY A 105 9.89 -55.87 11.39
CA GLY A 105 10.01 -54.85 12.45
C GLY A 105 11.42 -54.77 13.04
N HIS A 106 12.05 -55.90 13.34
CA HIS A 106 13.43 -55.92 13.85
C HIS A 106 14.45 -55.40 12.83
N THR A 107 14.36 -55.85 11.57
CA THR A 107 15.30 -55.49 10.52
C THR A 107 15.12 -54.04 10.08
N ASP A 108 13.88 -53.57 9.96
CA ASP A 108 13.54 -52.17 9.66
C ASP A 108 13.97 -51.24 10.78
N MET A 109 13.82 -51.65 12.04
CA MET A 109 14.33 -50.88 13.18
C MET A 109 15.86 -50.76 13.14
N ALA A 110 16.59 -51.85 12.83
CA ALA A 110 18.04 -51.84 12.70
C ALA A 110 18.52 -50.99 11.51
N ASN A 111 17.79 -51.04 10.38
CA ASN A 111 18.10 -50.31 9.16
C ASN A 111 17.55 -48.86 9.14
N LYS A 112 16.85 -48.44 10.20
CA LYS A 112 16.19 -47.13 10.31
C LYS A 112 15.18 -46.87 9.19
N ILE A 113 14.31 -47.85 8.92
CA ILE A 113 13.28 -47.80 7.88
C ILE A 113 11.89 -47.69 8.52
N ILE A 114 11.04 -46.81 7.98
CA ILE A 114 9.61 -46.78 8.24
C ILE A 114 8.89 -47.44 7.05
N ARG A 115 8.30 -48.60 7.30
CA ARG A 115 7.55 -49.41 6.31
C ARG A 115 6.18 -49.75 6.86
N THR A 116 5.16 -49.82 6.01
CA THR A 116 3.81 -50.31 6.38
C THR A 116 3.80 -51.83 6.51
N PRO A 117 3.08 -52.43 7.49
CA PRO A 117 2.99 -53.89 7.61
C PRO A 117 2.35 -54.57 6.39
N LEU A 118 1.34 -53.93 5.81
CA LEU A 118 0.66 -54.35 4.59
C LEU A 118 1.08 -53.46 3.40
N GLU A 119 0.55 -53.78 2.23
CA GLU A 119 0.78 -53.01 1.00
C GLU A 119 0.42 -51.52 1.22
N PRO A 120 1.29 -50.57 0.84
CA PRO A 120 1.11 -49.17 1.22
C PRO A 120 -0.11 -48.49 0.61
N TYR A 121 -0.50 -48.80 -0.64
CA TYR A 121 -1.69 -48.22 -1.26
C TYR A 121 -2.94 -48.56 -0.45
N GLN A 122 -3.18 -49.84 -0.15
CA GLN A 122 -4.33 -50.26 0.65
C GLN A 122 -4.27 -49.63 2.06
N THR A 123 -3.09 -49.64 2.68
CA THR A 123 -2.88 -49.05 4.01
C THR A 123 -3.27 -47.57 4.07
N PHE A 124 -2.91 -46.79 3.04
CA PHE A 124 -3.24 -45.37 2.96
C PHE A 124 -4.66 -45.11 2.48
N LYS A 125 -5.24 -46.00 1.66
CA LYS A 125 -6.65 -45.91 1.24
C LYS A 125 -7.62 -46.15 2.41
N ASP A 126 -7.25 -47.05 3.32
CA ASP A 126 -8.01 -47.43 4.52
C ASP A 126 -7.98 -46.33 5.60
N ASP A 127 -6.77 -45.89 6.02
CA ASP A 127 -6.60 -44.74 6.92
C ASP A 127 -5.53 -43.78 6.39
N PRO A 128 -5.94 -42.79 5.56
CA PRO A 128 -5.02 -41.80 4.99
C PRO A 128 -4.19 -41.02 6.02
N LEU A 129 -4.62 -40.93 7.29
CA LEU A 129 -3.82 -40.26 8.33
C LEU A 129 -2.46 -40.95 8.55
N ARG A 130 -2.33 -42.23 8.19
CA ARG A 130 -1.06 -42.96 8.28
C ARG A 130 0.05 -42.29 7.48
N VAL A 131 -0.27 -41.61 6.37
CA VAL A 131 0.70 -40.81 5.61
C VAL A 131 1.40 -39.79 6.53
N LEU A 132 0.63 -39.00 7.26
CA LEU A 132 1.17 -38.01 8.21
C LEU A 132 1.85 -38.69 9.38
N ARG A 133 1.30 -39.78 9.92
CA ARG A 133 1.94 -40.50 11.04
C ARG A 133 3.31 -41.03 10.67
N LEU A 134 3.48 -41.59 9.47
CA LEU A 134 4.75 -42.11 8.98
C LEU A 134 5.78 -40.99 8.83
N ILE A 135 5.40 -39.83 8.31
CA ILE A 135 6.27 -38.62 8.28
C ILE A 135 6.67 -38.20 9.70
N ARG A 136 5.73 -38.24 10.65
CA ARG A 136 6.02 -37.93 12.05
C ARG A 136 6.99 -38.94 12.69
N PHE A 137 6.84 -40.23 12.42
CA PHE A 137 7.77 -41.23 12.94
C PHE A 137 9.14 -41.12 12.30
N ALA A 138 9.20 -40.90 10.98
CA ALA A 138 10.43 -40.69 10.24
C ALA A 138 11.23 -39.50 10.81
N SER A 139 10.60 -38.33 10.96
CA SER A 139 11.21 -37.14 11.58
C SER A 139 11.55 -37.31 13.06
N ARG A 140 10.70 -38.01 13.83
CA ARG A 140 10.96 -38.23 15.27
C ARG A 140 12.14 -39.16 15.53
N LEU A 141 12.27 -40.24 14.74
CA LEU A 141 13.27 -41.29 14.94
C LEU A 141 14.51 -41.09 14.06
N ASN A 142 14.47 -40.13 13.12
CA ASN A 142 15.46 -39.95 12.05
C ASN A 142 15.61 -41.21 11.19
N TYR A 143 14.47 -41.72 10.70
CA TYR A 143 14.34 -42.93 9.88
C TYR A 143 13.87 -42.56 8.47
N THR A 144 14.21 -43.38 7.48
CA THR A 144 13.80 -43.20 6.08
C THR A 144 12.51 -43.95 5.79
N ILE A 145 11.56 -43.33 5.10
CA ILE A 145 10.33 -44.01 4.65
C ILE A 145 10.65 -44.87 3.42
N GLU A 146 10.13 -46.09 3.37
CA GLU A 146 10.31 -46.99 2.23
C GLU A 146 9.86 -46.36 0.90
N ALA A 147 10.62 -46.62 -0.17
CA ALA A 147 10.38 -46.03 -1.49
C ALA A 147 8.98 -46.32 -2.06
N GLU A 148 8.46 -47.52 -1.84
CA GLU A 148 7.10 -47.90 -2.28
C GLU A 148 6.02 -47.12 -1.53
N ALA A 149 6.18 -46.95 -0.21
CA ALA A 149 5.29 -46.11 0.58
C ALA A 149 5.35 -44.64 0.11
N CYS A 150 6.55 -44.10 -0.13
CA CYS A 150 6.74 -42.75 -0.68
C CYS A 150 6.05 -42.57 -2.04
N LYS A 151 6.07 -43.59 -2.91
CA LYS A 151 5.38 -43.55 -4.21
C LYS A 151 3.88 -43.36 -4.02
N TRP A 152 3.27 -44.15 -3.15
CA TRP A 152 1.82 -44.10 -2.90
C TRP A 152 1.39 -42.86 -2.10
N MET A 153 2.25 -42.31 -1.24
CA MET A 153 1.98 -41.03 -0.58
C MET A 153 1.85 -39.85 -1.57
N LYS A 154 2.49 -39.94 -2.75
CA LYS A 154 2.39 -38.92 -3.82
C LYS A 154 1.16 -39.09 -4.70
N ASP A 155 0.49 -40.23 -4.63
CA ASP A 155 -0.64 -40.58 -5.48
C ASP A 155 -1.84 -39.63 -5.27
N ALA A 156 -2.52 -39.29 -6.36
CA ALA A 156 -3.63 -38.34 -6.33
C ALA A 156 -4.86 -38.88 -5.59
N GLU A 157 -5.13 -40.19 -5.69
CA GLU A 157 -6.24 -40.84 -4.99
C GLU A 157 -6.00 -40.81 -3.48
N ILE A 158 -4.78 -41.11 -3.03
CA ILE A 158 -4.42 -41.06 -1.61
C ILE A 158 -4.50 -39.64 -1.04
N LYS A 159 -4.04 -38.62 -1.79
CA LYS A 159 -4.20 -37.22 -1.37
C LYS A 159 -5.66 -36.79 -1.27
N SER A 160 -6.48 -37.20 -2.24
CA SER A 160 -7.93 -36.95 -2.22
C SER A 160 -8.59 -37.63 -1.03
N ALA A 161 -8.23 -38.89 -0.76
CA ALA A 161 -8.71 -39.64 0.42
C ALA A 161 -8.28 -38.96 1.72
N LEU A 162 -7.05 -38.43 1.81
CA LEU A 162 -6.58 -37.64 2.95
C LEU A 162 -7.38 -36.36 3.14
N GLN A 163 -7.79 -35.68 2.08
CA GLN A 163 -8.67 -34.51 2.17
C GLN A 163 -10.09 -34.86 2.59
N ALA A 164 -10.68 -35.91 2.00
CA ALA A 164 -12.08 -36.26 2.18
C ALA A 164 -12.37 -37.05 3.47
N LYS A 165 -11.56 -38.07 3.78
CA LYS A 165 -11.84 -39.01 4.90
C LYS A 165 -11.34 -38.51 6.26
N ILE A 166 -10.37 -37.58 6.28
CA ILE A 166 -9.67 -37.17 7.49
C ILE A 166 -10.06 -35.76 7.90
N SER A 167 -10.55 -35.61 9.13
CA SER A 167 -10.87 -34.31 9.70
C SER A 167 -9.61 -33.45 9.86
N ARG A 168 -9.76 -32.13 9.68
CA ARG A 168 -8.65 -31.17 9.73
C ARG A 168 -8.05 -31.06 11.13
N GLU A 169 -8.82 -31.34 12.18
CA GLU A 169 -8.32 -31.42 13.56
C GLU A 169 -7.25 -32.51 13.70
N ARG A 170 -7.46 -33.67 13.09
CA ARG A 170 -6.49 -34.78 13.15
C ARG A 170 -5.24 -34.49 12.32
N VAL A 171 -5.38 -33.80 11.20
CA VAL A 171 -4.23 -33.29 10.43
C VAL A 171 -3.41 -32.31 11.28
N GLY A 172 -4.07 -31.34 11.92
CA GLY A 172 -3.44 -30.37 12.82
C GLY A 172 -2.69 -31.01 13.98
N VAL A 173 -3.26 -32.02 14.64
CA VAL A 173 -2.61 -32.74 15.75
C VAL A 173 -1.33 -33.46 15.30
N GLU A 174 -1.34 -34.11 14.13
CA GLU A 174 -0.14 -34.77 13.62
C GLU A 174 0.93 -33.74 13.22
N LEU A 175 0.54 -32.64 12.56
CA LEU A 175 1.44 -31.55 12.20
C LEU A 175 2.06 -30.89 13.45
N GLU A 176 1.26 -30.58 14.46
CA GLU A 176 1.76 -29.99 15.71
C GLU A 176 2.81 -30.90 16.37
N LYS A 177 2.57 -32.21 16.42
CA LYS A 177 3.53 -33.18 16.95
C LYS A 177 4.82 -33.26 16.12
N MET A 178 4.74 -33.06 14.81
CA MET A 178 5.94 -32.97 13.96
C MET A 178 6.75 -31.71 14.27
N LEU A 179 6.08 -30.55 14.33
CA LEU A 179 6.74 -29.25 14.52
C LEU A 179 7.27 -29.05 15.94
N ARG A 180 6.68 -29.71 16.94
CA ARG A 180 7.20 -29.81 18.32
C ARG A 180 8.19 -30.97 18.50
N GLY A 181 8.37 -31.79 17.47
CA GLY A 181 9.25 -32.95 17.48
C GLY A 181 10.73 -32.57 17.50
N PRO A 182 11.62 -33.58 17.54
CA PRO A 182 13.06 -33.35 17.55
C PRO A 182 13.59 -32.78 16.22
N ASP A 183 12.99 -33.16 15.08
CA ASP A 183 13.40 -32.71 13.74
C ASP A 183 12.22 -32.19 12.89
N PRO A 184 11.77 -30.94 13.13
CA PRO A 184 10.74 -30.30 12.30
C PRO A 184 11.18 -30.06 10.85
N LEU A 185 12.49 -29.88 10.60
CA LEU A 185 13.03 -29.68 9.26
C LEU A 185 12.74 -30.90 8.39
N MET A 186 13.12 -32.09 8.88
CA MET A 186 12.87 -33.33 8.15
C MET A 186 11.38 -33.53 7.87
N ALA A 187 10.50 -33.21 8.82
CA ALA A 187 9.06 -33.34 8.63
C ALA A 187 8.53 -32.44 7.50
N LEU A 188 8.91 -31.16 7.50
CA LEU A 188 8.49 -30.20 6.48
C LEU A 188 9.10 -30.51 5.10
N ASN A 189 10.38 -30.92 5.05
CA ASN A 189 11.02 -31.38 3.81
C ASN A 189 10.33 -32.62 3.23
N LEU A 190 9.90 -33.58 4.07
CA LEU A 190 9.13 -34.74 3.61
C LEU A 190 7.76 -34.31 3.07
N ILE A 191 7.08 -33.36 3.70
CA ILE A 191 5.81 -32.82 3.20
C ILE A 191 5.98 -32.20 1.80
N ASP A 192 7.05 -31.45 1.59
CA ASP A 192 7.38 -30.85 0.29
C ASP A 192 7.71 -31.90 -0.77
N GLN A 193 8.65 -32.81 -0.48
CA GLN A 193 9.07 -33.88 -1.39
C GLN A 193 7.95 -34.85 -1.77
N LEU A 194 7.01 -35.09 -0.85
CA LEU A 194 5.81 -35.90 -1.07
C LEU A 194 4.68 -35.10 -1.70
N THR A 195 4.86 -33.81 -1.99
CA THR A 195 3.90 -32.92 -2.64
C THR A 195 2.56 -32.87 -1.90
N LEU A 196 2.63 -32.82 -0.56
CA LEU A 196 1.50 -32.82 0.36
C LEU A 196 1.13 -31.42 0.86
N TYR A 197 1.87 -30.38 0.46
CA TYR A 197 1.66 -29.01 0.93
C TYR A 197 0.21 -28.54 0.76
N SER A 198 -0.31 -28.58 -0.47
CA SER A 198 -1.69 -28.17 -0.79
C SER A 198 -2.75 -29.09 -0.17
N THR A 199 -2.37 -30.31 0.23
CA THR A 199 -3.25 -31.26 0.91
C THR A 199 -3.42 -30.93 2.40
N ILE A 200 -2.37 -30.38 3.02
CA ILE A 200 -2.31 -30.04 4.46
C ILE A 200 -2.71 -28.58 4.69
N PHE A 201 -2.10 -27.66 3.95
CA PHE A 201 -2.30 -26.22 4.04
C PHE A 201 -3.27 -25.79 2.95
N SER A 202 -4.57 -26.07 3.14
CA SER A 202 -5.64 -25.57 2.29
C SER A 202 -6.91 -25.34 3.10
N ASP A 203 -7.77 -24.42 2.62
CA ASP A 203 -9.10 -24.24 3.17
C ASP A 203 -10.08 -25.22 2.49
N PRO A 204 -10.58 -26.27 3.19
CA PRO A 204 -11.51 -27.22 2.60
C PRO A 204 -12.91 -26.62 2.34
N ALA A 205 -13.24 -25.47 2.93
CA ALA A 205 -14.54 -24.82 2.75
C ALA A 205 -14.57 -23.89 1.53
N GLN A 206 -13.42 -23.57 0.94
CA GLN A 206 -13.32 -22.68 -0.21
C GLN A 206 -13.38 -23.46 -1.53
N ASP A 207 -14.08 -22.89 -2.52
CA ASP A 207 -14.07 -23.40 -3.89
C ASP A 207 -12.62 -23.36 -4.44
N GLN A 208 -12.09 -24.53 -4.82
CA GLN A 208 -10.72 -24.70 -5.30
C GLN A 208 -10.44 -23.85 -6.57
N THR A 209 -11.47 -23.51 -7.35
CA THR A 209 -11.34 -22.66 -8.54
C THR A 209 -11.14 -21.17 -8.22
N LYS A 210 -11.45 -20.76 -6.97
CA LYS A 210 -11.32 -19.38 -6.46
C LYS A 210 -10.28 -19.25 -5.36
N ALA A 211 -9.64 -20.36 -4.98
CA ALA A 211 -8.62 -20.37 -3.94
C ALA A 211 -7.33 -19.72 -4.45
N PHE A 212 -6.66 -18.97 -3.59
CA PHE A 212 -5.34 -18.43 -3.89
C PHE A 212 -4.32 -19.57 -3.97
N THR A 213 -3.53 -19.59 -5.04
CA THR A 213 -2.44 -20.57 -5.20
C THR A 213 -1.21 -20.11 -4.41
N PRO A 214 -0.77 -20.85 -3.38
CA PRO A 214 0.42 -20.50 -2.62
C PRO A 214 1.70 -20.61 -3.48
N ASP A 215 2.63 -19.67 -3.28
CA ASP A 215 3.95 -19.71 -3.90
C ASP A 215 4.89 -20.61 -3.11
N ILE A 216 5.10 -21.82 -3.62
CA ILE A 216 5.92 -22.86 -2.99
C ILE A 216 7.33 -22.96 -3.59
N ASP A 217 7.68 -22.16 -4.60
CA ASP A 217 8.92 -22.35 -5.38
C ASP A 217 10.17 -22.25 -4.49
N ASN A 218 10.17 -21.29 -3.55
CA ASN A 218 11.25 -21.08 -2.60
C ASN A 218 11.00 -21.69 -1.22
N TRP A 219 9.92 -22.47 -1.03
CA TRP A 219 9.52 -22.95 0.30
C TRP A 219 10.56 -23.88 0.92
N SER A 220 11.08 -24.83 0.15
CA SER A 220 12.18 -25.70 0.56
C SER A 220 13.38 -24.91 1.08
N PHE A 221 13.76 -23.83 0.39
CA PHE A 221 14.87 -22.96 0.83
C PHE A 221 14.57 -22.29 2.17
N VAL A 222 13.36 -21.72 2.32
CA VAL A 222 12.91 -21.07 3.55
C VAL A 222 12.95 -22.03 4.73
N ILE A 223 12.44 -23.26 4.59
CA ILE A 223 12.43 -24.25 5.69
C ILE A 223 13.86 -24.60 6.11
N ASN A 224 14.76 -24.86 5.15
CA ASN A 224 16.16 -25.15 5.46
C ASN A 224 16.85 -23.96 6.16
N PHE A 225 16.50 -22.73 5.76
CA PHE A 225 17.05 -21.51 6.36
C PHE A 225 16.63 -21.30 7.82
N VAL A 226 15.48 -21.86 8.26
CA VAL A 226 15.07 -21.78 9.68
C VAL A 226 16.15 -22.36 10.61
N GLN A 227 16.88 -23.39 10.21
CA GLN A 227 17.97 -23.92 11.03
C GLN A 227 19.13 -22.91 11.21
N GLU A 228 19.44 -22.11 10.18
CA GLU A 228 20.41 -21.02 10.27
C GLU A 228 19.92 -19.94 11.25
N ILE A 229 18.62 -19.60 11.22
CA ILE A 229 18.02 -18.66 12.19
C ILE A 229 18.16 -19.20 13.62
N MET A 230 17.86 -20.48 13.83
CA MET A 230 17.91 -21.15 15.14
C MET A 230 19.33 -21.26 15.71
N THR A 231 20.35 -21.22 14.86
CA THR A 231 21.78 -21.29 15.25
C THR A 231 22.47 -19.93 15.23
N SER A 232 21.79 -18.89 14.75
CA SER A 232 22.30 -17.52 14.69
C SER A 232 22.58 -16.93 16.08
N LYS A 233 23.44 -15.90 16.15
CA LYS A 233 23.78 -15.20 17.40
C LYS A 233 22.56 -14.64 18.12
N SER A 234 21.60 -14.07 17.38
CA SER A 234 20.38 -13.47 17.92
C SER A 234 19.21 -14.46 18.05
N SER A 235 19.45 -15.76 17.86
CA SER A 235 18.45 -16.82 18.04
C SER A 235 17.81 -16.76 19.42
N HIS A 236 18.60 -16.51 20.46
CA HIS A 236 18.14 -16.39 21.84
C HIS A 236 17.16 -15.23 22.09
N VAL A 237 17.14 -14.23 21.19
CA VAL A 237 16.19 -13.11 21.27
C VAL A 237 14.85 -13.48 20.62
N LEU A 238 14.88 -14.19 19.49
CA LEU A 238 13.70 -14.58 18.71
C LEU A 238 13.01 -15.85 19.22
N VAL A 239 13.80 -16.80 19.73
CA VAL A 239 13.36 -18.15 20.12
C VAL A 239 13.86 -18.42 21.53
N ARG A 240 13.04 -18.03 22.51
CA ARG A 240 13.37 -18.11 23.94
C ARG A 240 12.91 -19.42 24.56
N ASP A 241 11.82 -19.97 24.05
CA ASP A 241 11.18 -21.16 24.58
C ASP A 241 10.69 -22.12 23.47
N ALA A 242 10.15 -23.26 23.90
CA ALA A 242 9.64 -24.27 22.99
C ALA A 242 8.40 -23.82 22.20
N GLU A 243 7.62 -22.86 22.72
CA GLU A 243 6.45 -22.33 22.01
C GLU A 243 6.88 -21.39 20.88
N GLU A 244 7.82 -20.47 21.12
CA GLU A 244 8.38 -19.61 20.07
C GLU A 244 9.08 -20.43 18.99
N ARG A 245 9.78 -21.51 19.38
CA ARG A 245 10.38 -22.45 18.40
C ARG A 245 9.32 -23.08 17.52
N TYR A 246 8.23 -23.58 18.11
CA TYR A 246 7.09 -24.13 17.37
C TYR A 246 6.47 -23.07 16.43
N LEU A 247 6.28 -21.85 16.91
CA LEU A 247 5.71 -20.75 16.13
C LEU A 247 6.58 -20.41 14.91
N VAL A 248 7.91 -20.36 15.03
CA VAL A 248 8.79 -20.08 13.88
C VAL A 248 8.67 -21.16 12.81
N TRP A 249 8.64 -22.44 13.19
CA TRP A 249 8.42 -23.53 12.25
C TRP A 249 7.05 -23.45 11.59
N LEU A 250 6.00 -23.17 12.35
CA LEU A 250 4.67 -22.99 11.79
C LEU A 250 4.60 -21.77 10.85
N LEU A 251 5.27 -20.67 11.22
CA LEU A 251 5.37 -19.48 10.40
C LEU A 251 6.07 -19.77 9.07
N SER A 252 7.17 -20.53 9.07
CA SER A 252 7.80 -20.99 7.81
C SER A 252 6.88 -21.84 6.94
N ALA A 253 5.94 -22.57 7.54
CA ALA A 253 4.97 -23.37 6.80
C ALA A 253 3.86 -22.53 6.15
N VAL A 254 3.62 -21.29 6.60
CA VAL A 254 2.60 -20.39 6.02
C VAL A 254 3.18 -19.27 5.14
N VAL A 255 4.50 -19.12 5.08
CA VAL A 255 5.19 -18.17 4.18
C VAL A 255 4.73 -18.25 2.71
N PRO A 256 4.42 -19.43 2.13
CA PRO A 256 3.89 -19.50 0.76
C PRO A 256 2.60 -18.69 0.51
N TYR A 257 1.90 -18.26 1.56
CA TYR A 257 0.71 -17.41 1.49
C TYR A 257 1.00 -15.91 1.71
N ARG A 258 2.27 -15.48 1.72
CA ARG A 258 2.68 -14.09 2.01
C ARG A 258 2.06 -13.06 1.06
N ASP A 259 1.92 -13.38 -0.22
CA ASP A 259 1.38 -12.47 -1.25
C ASP A 259 -0.13 -12.61 -1.46
N ALA A 260 -0.81 -13.38 -0.60
CA ALA A 260 -2.23 -13.60 -0.74
C ALA A 260 -3.00 -12.27 -0.53
N PRO A 261 -3.92 -11.90 -1.44
CA PRO A 261 -4.63 -10.63 -1.35
C PRO A 261 -5.48 -10.59 -0.07
N SER A 262 -5.50 -9.43 0.57
CA SER A 262 -6.39 -9.20 1.71
C SER A 262 -7.85 -9.23 1.23
N PRO A 263 -8.71 -10.07 1.84
CA PRO A 263 -10.09 -10.16 1.38
C PRO A 263 -10.84 -8.85 1.67
N PRO A 264 -11.73 -8.41 0.76
CA PRO A 264 -12.37 -7.10 0.85
C PRO A 264 -13.22 -6.97 2.12
N ALA A 265 -13.15 -5.82 2.78
CA ALA A 265 -14.02 -5.50 3.90
C ALA A 265 -15.46 -5.31 3.39
N ILE A 266 -16.41 -6.01 4.01
CA ILE A 266 -17.84 -5.79 3.78
C ILE A 266 -18.26 -4.63 4.68
N GLU A 267 -18.99 -3.64 4.14
CA GLU A 267 -19.49 -2.49 4.89
C GLU A 267 -20.21 -2.93 6.18
N GLY A 268 -19.85 -2.29 7.30
CA GLY A 268 -20.43 -2.57 8.62
C GLY A 268 -19.93 -3.84 9.32
N LYS A 269 -19.03 -4.64 8.72
CA LYS A 269 -18.43 -5.83 9.35
C LYS A 269 -16.91 -5.69 9.49
N LYS A 270 -16.33 -6.35 10.50
CA LYS A 270 -14.87 -6.43 10.65
C LYS A 270 -14.26 -7.08 9.41
N PRO A 271 -13.11 -6.58 8.92
CA PRO A 271 -12.46 -7.16 7.76
C PRO A 271 -12.15 -8.64 8.03
N PRO A 272 -12.38 -9.52 7.05
CA PRO A 272 -12.03 -10.92 7.18
C PRO A 272 -10.52 -11.10 7.44
N PRO A 273 -10.12 -12.18 8.11
CA PRO A 273 -8.71 -12.44 8.38
C PRO A 273 -7.94 -12.70 7.07
N PRO A 274 -6.61 -12.49 7.05
CA PRO A 274 -5.77 -12.82 5.90
C PRO A 274 -5.90 -14.30 5.50
N VAL A 275 -5.72 -14.60 4.21
CA VAL A 275 -5.90 -15.95 3.65
C VAL A 275 -5.07 -16.99 4.40
N ALA A 276 -3.80 -16.70 4.71
CA ALA A 276 -2.95 -17.63 5.47
C ALA A 276 -3.52 -17.95 6.87
N THR A 277 -4.19 -16.98 7.51
CA THR A 277 -4.85 -17.21 8.81
C THR A 277 -6.07 -18.10 8.63
N THR A 278 -6.85 -17.90 7.56
CA THR A 278 -7.98 -18.78 7.23
C THR A 278 -7.50 -20.20 6.94
N VAL A 279 -6.43 -20.37 6.16
CA VAL A 279 -5.82 -21.68 5.88
C VAL A 279 -5.31 -22.34 7.16
N ALA A 280 -4.65 -21.60 8.06
CA ALA A 280 -4.23 -22.15 9.35
C ALA A 280 -5.44 -22.55 10.22
N ARG A 281 -6.50 -21.74 10.22
CA ARG A 281 -7.70 -22.00 11.02
C ARG A 281 -8.53 -23.16 10.48
N GLU A 282 -8.76 -23.23 9.17
CA GLU A 282 -9.64 -24.24 8.59
C GLU A 282 -8.89 -25.49 8.15
N GLY A 283 -7.69 -25.35 7.60
CA GLY A 283 -6.88 -26.47 7.10
C GLY A 283 -6.21 -27.30 8.18
N ILE A 284 -5.70 -26.68 9.24
CA ILE A 284 -5.02 -27.40 10.35
C ILE A 284 -5.66 -27.17 11.71
N LYS A 285 -6.80 -26.46 11.77
CA LYS A 285 -7.52 -26.18 13.03
C LYS A 285 -6.64 -25.56 14.09
N ALA A 286 -5.80 -24.60 13.68
CA ALA A 286 -4.92 -23.86 14.57
C ALA A 286 -5.70 -23.09 15.65
N THR A 287 -5.10 -22.96 16.83
CA THR A 287 -5.72 -22.23 17.95
C THR A 287 -5.86 -20.74 17.65
N ASN A 288 -6.74 -20.04 18.38
CA ASN A 288 -6.93 -18.60 18.22
C ASN A 288 -5.64 -17.79 18.48
N ASN A 289 -4.82 -18.23 19.43
CA ASN A 289 -3.54 -17.58 19.73
C ASN A 289 -2.59 -17.66 18.54
N VAL A 290 -2.47 -18.84 17.94
CA VAL A 290 -1.66 -19.06 16.73
C VAL A 290 -2.19 -18.25 15.56
N CYS A 291 -3.52 -18.24 15.35
CA CYS A 291 -4.14 -17.43 14.30
C CYS A 291 -3.84 -15.93 14.46
N ASN A 292 -3.87 -15.41 15.69
CA ASN A 292 -3.55 -14.01 15.99
C ASN A 292 -2.08 -13.68 15.69
N VAL A 293 -1.15 -14.60 16.00
CA VAL A 293 0.26 -14.46 15.63
C VAL A 293 0.40 -14.35 14.12
N ILE A 294 -0.17 -15.30 13.36
CA ILE A 294 -0.10 -15.31 11.88
C ILE A 294 -0.70 -14.03 11.30
N THR A 295 -1.88 -13.62 11.78
CA THR A 295 -2.54 -12.38 11.32
C THR A 295 -1.66 -11.15 11.56
N ASN A 296 -1.07 -11.01 12.73
CA ASN A 296 -0.22 -9.86 13.05
C ASN A 296 1.09 -9.90 12.25
N SER A 297 1.68 -11.08 12.05
CA SER A 297 2.88 -11.25 11.23
C SER A 297 2.64 -10.79 9.79
N ILE A 298 1.50 -11.14 9.19
CA ILE A 298 1.14 -10.72 7.82
C ILE A 298 0.77 -9.24 7.74
N LYS A 299 0.24 -8.64 8.80
CA LYS A 299 -0.06 -7.20 8.79
C LYS A 299 1.19 -6.34 8.94
N ASN A 300 2.14 -6.78 9.76
CA ASN A 300 3.24 -5.94 10.21
C ASN A 300 4.59 -6.26 9.54
N HIS A 301 4.73 -7.36 8.76
CA HIS A 301 6.03 -7.73 8.20
C HIS A 301 6.66 -6.64 7.35
N SER A 302 5.89 -5.91 6.54
CA SER A 302 6.40 -4.81 5.73
C SER A 302 6.94 -3.65 6.57
N GLU A 303 6.23 -3.27 7.64
CA GLU A 303 6.68 -2.24 8.59
C GLU A 303 7.95 -2.69 9.32
N ILE A 304 8.01 -3.96 9.74
CA ILE A 304 9.19 -4.53 10.40
C ILE A 304 10.38 -4.55 9.44
N SER A 305 10.21 -5.00 8.20
CA SER A 305 11.29 -5.01 7.19
C SER A 305 11.82 -3.61 6.90
N MET A 306 10.94 -2.59 6.82
CA MET A 306 11.35 -1.19 6.71
C MET A 306 12.15 -0.73 7.94
N MET A 307 11.64 -1.01 9.15
CA MET A 307 12.32 -0.63 10.39
C MET A 307 13.71 -1.29 10.54
N VAL A 308 13.84 -2.54 10.09
CA VAL A 308 15.13 -3.26 10.04
C VAL A 308 16.07 -2.58 9.05
N SER A 309 15.58 -2.23 7.86
CA SER A 309 16.36 -1.49 6.86
C SER A 309 16.85 -0.14 7.41
N ASP A 310 15.97 0.64 8.03
CA ASP A 310 16.28 1.94 8.62
C ASP A 310 17.31 1.83 9.76
N SER A 311 17.19 0.79 10.59
CA SER A 311 18.14 0.50 11.68
C SER A 311 19.53 0.12 11.20
N ASN A 312 19.66 -0.37 9.96
CA ASN A 312 20.95 -0.65 9.31
C ASN A 312 21.44 0.53 8.44
N GLY A 313 20.65 1.59 8.31
CA GLY A 313 21.00 2.81 7.56
C GLY A 313 21.99 3.73 8.29
N ARG A 314 22.35 4.84 7.63
CA ARG A 314 23.26 5.86 8.20
C ARG A 314 22.66 6.59 9.41
N LYS A 315 21.34 6.80 9.40
CA LYS A 315 20.59 7.45 10.49
C LYS A 315 19.67 6.39 11.11
N ARG A 316 20.08 5.83 12.24
CA ARG A 316 19.29 4.83 12.97
C ARG A 316 18.04 5.48 13.59
N PRO A 317 16.91 4.76 13.66
CA PRO A 317 15.70 5.24 14.34
C PRO A 317 15.96 5.59 15.80
N ALA A 318 15.28 6.61 16.31
CA ALA A 318 15.39 6.99 17.71
C ALA A 318 14.79 5.91 18.63
N ARG A 319 15.23 5.88 19.90
CA ARG A 319 14.75 4.90 20.91
C ARG A 319 13.22 4.91 21.05
N GLU A 320 12.60 6.08 20.95
CA GLU A 320 11.14 6.22 21.02
C GLU A 320 10.41 5.69 19.80
N GLU A 321 10.98 5.85 18.61
CA GLU A 321 10.38 5.37 17.35
C GLU A 321 10.32 3.84 17.37
N LEU A 322 11.43 3.20 17.72
CA LEU A 322 11.53 1.75 17.88
C LEU A 322 10.67 1.23 19.03
N GLY A 323 10.71 1.90 20.18
CA GLY A 323 9.91 1.51 21.33
C GLY A 323 8.40 1.59 21.03
N MET A 324 7.95 2.61 20.32
CA MET A 324 6.56 2.73 19.89
C MET A 324 6.20 1.70 18.83
N ALA A 325 7.10 1.36 17.90
CA ALA A 325 6.86 0.30 16.92
C ALA A 325 6.68 -1.07 17.59
N ILE A 326 7.59 -1.46 18.48
CA ILE A 326 7.49 -2.71 19.25
C ILE A 326 6.19 -2.78 20.05
N ARG A 327 5.73 -1.64 20.61
CA ARG A 327 4.44 -1.57 21.30
C ARG A 327 3.25 -1.81 20.39
N ARG A 328 3.27 -1.24 19.17
CA ARG A 328 2.22 -1.50 18.17
C ARG A 328 2.18 -2.96 17.75
N TRP A 329 3.35 -3.58 17.58
CA TRP A 329 3.47 -5.00 17.25
C TRP A 329 3.05 -5.92 18.40
N GLY A 330 3.16 -5.45 19.65
CA GLY A 330 2.65 -6.11 20.84
C GLY A 330 3.52 -7.28 21.30
N SER A 331 2.95 -8.18 22.10
CA SER A 331 3.72 -9.26 22.77
C SER A 331 4.33 -10.31 21.83
N THR A 332 3.84 -10.40 20.60
CA THR A 332 4.29 -11.41 19.61
C THR A 332 5.27 -10.83 18.59
N TRP A 333 5.81 -9.63 18.84
CA TRP A 333 6.70 -8.92 17.91
C TRP A 333 7.92 -9.75 17.47
N ARG A 334 8.43 -10.64 18.33
CA ARG A 334 9.54 -11.56 18.02
C ARG A 334 9.17 -12.55 16.91
N SER A 335 8.03 -13.21 17.04
CA SER A 335 7.51 -14.13 16.02
C SER A 335 7.18 -13.38 14.72
N GLN A 336 6.67 -12.14 14.82
CA GLN A 336 6.44 -11.29 13.64
C GLN A 336 7.75 -10.91 12.94
N THR A 337 8.80 -10.62 13.70
CA THR A 337 10.14 -10.32 13.18
C THR A 337 10.77 -11.54 12.51
N ALA A 338 10.63 -12.72 13.10
CA ALA A 338 11.06 -13.97 12.49
C ALA A 338 10.32 -14.23 11.16
N PHE A 339 8.99 -13.99 11.11
CA PHE A 339 8.23 -14.10 9.87
C PHE A 339 8.68 -13.09 8.81
N ALA A 340 8.93 -11.82 9.18
CA ALA A 340 9.43 -10.81 8.24
C ALA A 340 10.78 -11.20 7.62
N LEU A 341 11.69 -11.76 8.42
CA LEU A 341 12.95 -12.32 7.92
C LEU A 341 12.68 -13.47 6.92
N LEU A 342 11.79 -14.40 7.25
CA LEU A 342 11.46 -15.53 6.37
C LEU A 342 10.81 -15.08 5.05
N VAL A 343 9.98 -14.02 5.08
CA VAL A 343 9.40 -13.41 3.87
C VAL A 343 10.49 -12.81 2.99
N ASN A 344 11.38 -11.98 3.54
CA ASN A 344 12.48 -11.39 2.77
C ASN A 344 13.39 -12.48 2.16
N VAL A 345 13.62 -13.57 2.89
CA VAL A 345 14.39 -14.73 2.42
C VAL A 345 13.66 -15.48 1.30
N ALA A 346 12.32 -15.58 1.37
CA ALA A 346 11.51 -16.21 0.33
C ALA A 346 11.50 -15.38 -0.97
N ASP A 347 11.49 -14.05 -0.84
CA ASP A 347 11.47 -13.12 -1.97
C ASP A 347 12.84 -12.97 -2.63
N GLU A 348 13.93 -12.96 -1.84
CA GLU A 348 15.30 -12.86 -2.35
C GLU A 348 16.25 -13.90 -1.70
N PRO A 349 16.18 -15.19 -2.11
CA PRO A 349 17.03 -16.25 -1.54
C PRO A 349 18.54 -15.98 -1.66
N SER A 350 18.96 -15.30 -2.74
CA SER A 350 20.37 -14.93 -2.96
C SER A 350 20.92 -13.99 -1.88
N ALA A 351 20.07 -13.18 -1.27
CA ALA A 351 20.43 -12.23 -0.22
C ALA A 351 20.14 -12.74 1.20
N ALA A 352 19.75 -14.02 1.38
CA ALA A 352 19.30 -14.56 2.67
C ALA A 352 20.26 -14.30 3.84
N ARG A 353 21.57 -14.48 3.63
CA ARG A 353 22.59 -14.18 4.66
C ARG A 353 22.72 -12.68 4.96
N SER A 354 22.54 -11.83 3.95
CA SER A 354 22.52 -10.37 4.12
C SER A 354 21.32 -9.95 4.96
N HIS A 355 20.13 -10.50 4.66
CA HIS A 355 18.93 -10.28 5.46
C HIS A 355 19.13 -10.76 6.90
N LEU A 356 19.65 -11.97 7.13
CA LEU A 356 19.91 -12.46 8.48
C LEU A 356 20.88 -11.54 9.25
N SER A 357 21.92 -11.03 8.58
CA SER A 357 22.84 -10.05 9.16
C SER A 357 22.11 -8.75 9.55
N ALA A 358 21.30 -8.20 8.66
CA ALA A 358 20.53 -6.98 8.92
C ALA A 358 19.54 -7.15 10.09
N PHE A 359 18.84 -8.27 10.17
CA PHE A 359 17.94 -8.60 11.27
C PHE A 359 18.70 -8.86 12.58
N THR A 360 19.87 -9.49 12.52
CA THR A 360 20.75 -9.69 13.68
C THR A 360 21.18 -8.34 14.26
N ASN A 361 21.66 -7.42 13.42
CA ASN A 361 22.04 -6.06 13.82
C ASN A 361 20.86 -5.28 14.39
N PHE A 362 19.66 -5.43 13.82
CA PHE A 362 18.45 -4.81 14.34
C PHE A 362 18.12 -5.31 15.75
N LEU A 363 18.16 -6.63 15.98
CA LEU A 363 17.89 -7.21 17.29
C LEU A 363 18.94 -6.82 18.34
N GLU A 364 20.22 -6.80 17.94
CA GLU A 364 21.31 -6.29 18.77
C GLU A 364 21.07 -4.82 19.14
N TYR A 365 20.65 -3.99 18.18
CA TYR A 365 20.33 -2.58 18.44
C TYR A 365 19.12 -2.40 19.36
N VAL A 366 18.05 -3.20 19.21
CA VAL A 366 16.90 -3.20 20.12
C VAL A 366 17.31 -3.60 21.54
N GLN A 367 18.26 -4.52 21.66
CA GLN A 367 18.83 -4.94 22.95
C GLN A 367 19.73 -3.87 23.56
N GLU A 368 20.59 -3.21 22.77
CA GLU A 368 21.43 -2.09 23.19
C GLU A 368 20.59 -0.92 23.76
N LEU A 369 19.41 -0.69 23.19
CA LEU A 369 18.48 0.34 23.64
C LEU A 369 17.58 -0.08 24.81
N ASP A 370 17.70 -1.31 25.32
CA ASP A 370 16.83 -1.86 26.38
C ASP A 370 15.34 -1.75 26.03
N LEU A 371 14.97 -2.22 24.83
CA LEU A 371 13.61 -2.16 24.28
C LEU A 371 12.94 -3.52 24.08
N LEU A 372 13.60 -4.62 24.47
CA LEU A 372 13.10 -5.99 24.27
C LEU A 372 11.69 -6.23 24.85
N ASP A 373 11.38 -5.54 25.95
CA ASP A 373 10.09 -5.63 26.66
C ASP A 373 9.27 -4.34 26.57
N ALA A 374 9.55 -3.49 25.57
CA ALA A 374 8.85 -2.21 25.37
C ALA A 374 7.33 -2.37 25.22
N TYR A 375 6.89 -3.50 24.65
CA TYR A 375 5.47 -3.86 24.51
C TYR A 375 4.74 -3.98 25.85
N ALA A 376 5.44 -4.33 26.93
CA ALA A 376 4.86 -4.52 28.26
C ALA A 376 4.96 -3.26 29.15
N LEU A 377 5.67 -2.22 28.70
CA LEU A 377 5.82 -0.99 29.46
C LEU A 377 4.45 -0.33 29.71
N LYS A 378 4.21 0.09 30.94
CA LYS A 378 3.03 0.88 31.28
C LYS A 378 3.40 2.37 31.24
N PRO A 379 2.49 3.23 30.75
CA PRO A 379 2.66 4.68 30.87
C PRO A 379 2.86 5.08 32.33
N ILE A 380 3.79 5.99 32.60
CA ILE A 380 4.02 6.55 33.93
C ILE A 380 2.77 7.31 34.43
N LEU A 381 1.98 7.88 33.51
CA LEU A 381 0.71 8.56 33.81
C LEU A 381 -0.47 7.75 33.30
N ASP A 382 -1.47 7.52 34.15
CA ASP A 382 -2.76 6.99 33.71
C ASP A 382 -3.70 8.12 33.27
N GLY A 383 -4.78 7.76 32.56
CA GLY A 383 -5.72 8.75 32.04
C GLY A 383 -6.38 9.59 33.13
N LYS A 384 -6.50 9.09 34.38
CA LYS A 384 -7.09 9.83 35.50
C LYS A 384 -6.11 10.86 36.08
N ALA A 385 -4.84 10.52 36.19
CA ALA A 385 -3.77 11.42 36.61
C ALA A 385 -3.60 12.54 35.57
N LEU A 386 -3.69 12.20 34.28
CA LEU A 386 -3.55 13.17 33.19
C LEU A 386 -4.74 14.15 33.13
N THR A 387 -5.99 13.67 33.31
CA THR A 387 -7.15 14.58 33.41
C THR A 387 -7.08 15.50 34.62
N LYS A 388 -6.63 14.98 35.78
CA LYS A 388 -6.43 15.78 36.99
C LYS A 388 -5.35 16.85 36.80
N ALA A 389 -4.25 16.52 36.11
CA ALA A 389 -3.14 17.44 35.86
C ALA A 389 -3.50 18.53 34.82
N LEU A 390 -4.25 18.18 33.78
CA LEU A 390 -4.60 19.10 32.68
C LEU A 390 -5.93 19.84 32.89
N GLY A 391 -6.75 19.42 33.86
CA GLY A 391 -8.08 20.01 34.13
C GLY A 391 -9.11 19.76 33.04
N VAL A 392 -8.92 18.75 32.18
CA VAL A 392 -9.80 18.42 31.04
C VAL A 392 -10.45 17.05 31.27
N PRO A 393 -11.76 16.89 31.03
CA PRO A 393 -12.44 15.59 31.13
C PRO A 393 -11.93 14.59 30.08
N THR A 394 -12.10 13.30 30.38
CA THR A 394 -11.70 12.20 29.49
C THR A 394 -12.42 12.29 28.14
N GLY A 395 -11.68 12.17 27.04
CA GLY A 395 -12.23 12.20 25.67
C GLY A 395 -11.32 11.49 24.65
N PRO A 396 -11.65 11.56 23.34
CA PRO A 396 -10.90 10.87 22.28
C PRO A 396 -9.40 11.22 22.22
N TRP A 397 -9.04 12.47 22.54
CA TRP A 397 -7.66 12.98 22.63
C TRP A 397 -6.77 12.25 23.65
N MET A 398 -7.38 11.51 24.59
CA MET A 398 -6.66 10.83 25.66
C MET A 398 -5.68 9.78 25.12
N LYS A 399 -6.02 9.13 24.00
CA LYS A 399 -5.14 8.13 23.39
C LYS A 399 -3.84 8.79 22.90
N ASP A 400 -3.96 9.87 22.15
CA ASP A 400 -2.82 10.57 21.56
C ASP A 400 -1.96 11.21 22.65
N ALA A 401 -2.58 11.76 23.69
CA ALA A 401 -1.87 12.28 24.85
C ALA A 401 -1.11 11.19 25.62
N LEU A 402 -1.69 9.99 25.80
CA LEU A 402 -0.98 8.86 26.40
C LEU A 402 0.17 8.36 25.51
N ASP A 403 0.04 8.43 24.19
CA ASP A 403 1.11 8.09 23.25
C ASP A 403 2.26 9.12 23.30
N VAL A 404 1.97 10.41 23.52
CA VAL A 404 2.99 11.44 23.78
C VAL A 404 3.74 11.15 25.09
N VAL A 405 3.01 10.84 26.18
CA VAL A 405 3.63 10.42 27.45
C VAL A 405 4.53 9.20 27.25
N MET A 406 4.07 8.20 26.49
CA MET A 406 4.87 7.02 26.20
C MET A 406 6.13 7.33 25.40
N ARG A 407 6.04 8.20 24.38
CA ARG A 407 7.21 8.64 23.60
C ARG A 407 8.23 9.34 24.50
N TRP A 408 7.78 10.26 25.35
CA TRP A 408 8.65 10.92 26.32
C TRP A 408 9.32 9.93 27.29
N GLN A 409 8.56 8.94 27.80
CA GLN A 409 9.07 7.88 28.67
C GLN A 409 10.11 7.00 27.97
N LEU A 410 9.94 6.76 26.66
CA LEU A 410 10.92 6.04 25.85
C LEU A 410 12.16 6.88 25.52
N ARG A 411 12.04 8.20 25.39
CA ARG A 411 13.20 9.11 25.25
C ARG A 411 14.03 9.20 26.53
N ASN A 412 13.37 9.13 27.70
CA ASN A 412 13.98 9.37 29.00
C ASN A 412 13.97 8.12 29.89
N PRO A 413 14.78 7.08 29.59
CA PRO A 413 14.85 5.88 30.41
C PRO A 413 15.26 6.22 31.85
N GLY A 414 14.54 5.71 32.84
CA GLY A 414 14.84 5.85 34.27
C GLY A 414 14.31 7.12 34.94
N LYS A 415 13.87 8.15 34.20
CA LYS A 415 13.18 9.30 34.77
C LYS A 415 11.74 8.93 35.15
N LYS A 416 11.36 9.23 36.39
CA LYS A 416 9.99 9.01 36.92
C LYS A 416 9.24 10.31 37.17
N ASP A 417 9.87 11.46 36.92
CA ASP A 417 9.23 12.74 37.11
C ASP A 417 8.13 12.93 36.08
N THR A 418 6.90 13.12 36.56
CA THR A 418 5.72 13.30 35.74
C THR A 418 5.57 14.72 35.21
N ALA A 419 6.25 15.71 35.79
CA ALA A 419 6.08 17.11 35.43
C ALA A 419 6.52 17.41 33.98
N GLU A 420 7.69 16.92 33.58
CA GLU A 420 8.21 17.08 32.21
C GLU A 420 7.29 16.41 31.17
N ALA A 421 6.74 15.22 31.49
CA ALA A 421 5.81 14.51 30.61
C ALA A 421 4.47 15.24 30.45
N ILE A 422 3.96 15.85 31.53
CA ILE A 422 2.72 16.65 31.50
C ILE A 422 2.93 17.92 30.68
N GLU A 423 4.08 18.57 30.81
CA GLU A 423 4.41 19.77 30.04
C GLU A 423 4.55 19.46 28.55
N GLU A 424 5.16 18.33 28.17
CA GLU A 424 5.17 17.91 26.77
C GLU A 424 3.77 17.62 26.22
N VAL A 425 2.88 17.03 27.01
CA VAL A 425 1.47 16.87 26.59
C VAL A 425 0.79 18.23 26.46
N ARG A 426 1.15 19.21 27.30
CA ARG A 426 0.63 20.58 27.21
C ARG A 426 1.11 21.29 25.93
N ILE A 427 2.40 21.18 25.63
CA ILE A 427 3.00 21.71 24.39
C ILE A 427 2.37 21.03 23.18
N ALA A 428 2.24 19.69 23.18
CA ALA A 428 1.59 18.94 22.11
C ALA A 428 0.11 19.31 21.98
N LYS A 429 -0.58 19.61 23.08
CA LYS A 429 -1.96 20.11 23.07
C LYS A 429 -2.06 21.52 22.48
N ASP A 430 -1.16 22.42 22.84
CA ASP A 430 -1.12 23.79 22.32
C ASP A 430 -0.70 23.81 20.83
N GLN A 431 0.16 22.86 20.41
CA GLN A 431 0.48 22.59 19.00
C GLN A 431 -0.68 21.91 18.25
N SER A 432 -1.46 21.04 18.89
CA SER A 432 -2.70 20.51 18.32
C SER A 432 -3.84 21.54 18.26
N GLN A 433 -3.69 22.68 18.95
CA GLN A 433 -4.52 23.88 18.81
C GLN A 433 -3.96 24.90 17.80
N THR A 434 -2.79 24.65 17.22
CA THR A 434 -2.43 25.26 15.92
C THR A 434 -3.09 24.47 14.78
N PRO A 435 -3.67 25.13 13.77
CA PRO A 435 -4.60 24.55 12.80
C PRO A 435 -3.88 23.70 11.73
N GLY A 436 -3.27 22.57 12.11
CA GLY A 436 -2.48 21.72 11.20
C GLY A 436 -2.77 20.22 11.28
N GLU A 437 -2.79 19.62 12.48
CA GLU A 437 -2.84 18.14 12.59
C GLU A 437 -4.26 17.56 12.54
N LEU A 438 -5.26 18.23 13.13
CA LEU A 438 -6.66 17.77 13.09
C LEU A 438 -7.22 17.75 11.65
N THR A 439 -6.66 18.58 10.78
CA THR A 439 -7.01 18.72 9.36
C THR A 439 -6.56 17.53 8.53
N SER A 440 -5.36 16.96 8.75
CA SER A 440 -4.81 15.84 7.97
C SER A 440 -5.69 14.58 8.05
N ASP A 441 -6.07 14.17 9.27
CA ASP A 441 -6.85 12.95 9.46
C ASP A 441 -8.30 13.13 8.99
N LEU A 442 -8.87 14.32 9.19
CA LEU A 442 -10.18 14.68 8.62
C LEU A 442 -10.15 14.72 7.09
N MET A 443 -9.10 15.24 6.47
CA MET A 443 -8.93 15.25 5.01
C MET A 443 -8.86 13.83 4.45
N THR A 444 -8.03 12.95 5.01
CA THR A 444 -7.96 11.56 4.58
C THR A 444 -9.30 10.84 4.81
N PHE A 445 -9.99 11.12 5.91
CA PHE A 445 -11.33 10.58 6.20
C PHE A 445 -12.37 11.02 5.16
N PHE A 446 -12.47 12.32 4.85
CA PHE A 446 -13.41 12.83 3.85
C PHE A 446 -13.09 12.34 2.43
N LEU A 447 -11.81 12.27 2.06
CA LEU A 447 -11.40 11.73 0.76
C LEU A 447 -11.81 10.26 0.60
N GLN A 448 -11.67 9.44 1.65
CA GLN A 448 -11.96 8.01 1.58
C GLN A 448 -13.44 7.65 1.74
N LEU A 449 -14.16 8.32 2.65
CA LEU A 449 -15.54 7.96 3.00
C LEU A 449 -16.60 8.79 2.28
N THR A 450 -16.24 9.98 1.78
CA THR A 450 -17.19 10.91 1.16
C THR A 450 -16.90 11.09 -0.32
N ILE A 451 -15.69 11.49 -0.69
CA ILE A 451 -15.36 11.78 -2.09
C ILE A 451 -15.25 10.49 -2.91
N ARG A 452 -14.50 9.49 -2.44
CA ARG A 452 -14.29 8.24 -3.19
C ARG A 452 -15.59 7.51 -3.56
N PRO A 453 -16.59 7.34 -2.67
CA PRO A 453 -17.86 6.70 -3.04
C PRO A 453 -18.68 7.50 -4.06
N LEU A 454 -18.66 8.83 -3.96
CA LEU A 454 -19.41 9.71 -4.85
C LEU A 454 -18.84 9.74 -6.28
N PHE A 455 -17.52 9.53 -6.42
CA PHE A 455 -16.83 9.45 -7.71
C PHE A 455 -16.57 8.00 -8.19
N ALA A 456 -16.90 6.98 -7.39
CA ALA A 456 -16.60 5.56 -7.69
C ALA A 456 -17.27 5.03 -8.96
N LYS A 457 -18.43 5.60 -9.35
CA LYS A 457 -19.15 5.24 -10.58
C LYS A 457 -18.56 5.88 -11.84
N THR A 458 -17.66 6.85 -11.69
CA THR A 458 -17.06 7.64 -12.78
C THR A 458 -15.57 7.30 -12.91
N GLN A 459 -15.25 6.02 -13.15
CA GLN A 459 -13.85 5.60 -13.32
C GLN A 459 -13.25 6.10 -14.64
N THR A 460 -12.17 6.86 -14.55
CA THR A 460 -11.36 7.30 -15.70
C THR A 460 -10.42 6.18 -16.16
N GLN A 461 -10.36 5.94 -17.47
CA GLN A 461 -9.59 4.81 -18.06
C GLN A 461 -8.06 5.05 -18.07
N GLN A 462 -7.60 6.26 -17.70
CA GLN A 462 -6.22 6.71 -17.84
C GLN A 462 -5.36 6.48 -16.59
N VAL A 463 -5.96 6.20 -15.42
CA VAL A 463 -5.25 6.11 -14.13
C VAL A 463 -5.66 4.87 -13.33
N THR A 464 -4.67 4.22 -12.71
CA THR A 464 -4.87 3.07 -11.82
C THR A 464 -5.48 3.50 -10.47
N SER A 465 -6.04 2.56 -9.70
CA SER A 465 -6.56 2.83 -8.34
C SER A 465 -5.53 3.36 -7.33
N GLN A 466 -4.24 3.38 -7.70
CA GLN A 466 -3.14 3.98 -6.95
C GLN A 466 -2.66 5.34 -7.50
N GLY A 467 -3.37 5.95 -8.45
CA GLY A 467 -2.97 7.26 -9.00
C GLY A 467 -1.76 7.20 -9.93
N ARG A 468 -1.49 6.06 -10.60
CA ARG A 468 -0.41 5.93 -11.60
C ARG A 468 -0.98 5.80 -13.01
N LYS A 469 -0.26 6.31 -14.02
CA LYS A 469 -0.62 6.18 -15.45
C LYS A 469 -0.79 4.70 -15.84
N VAL A 470 -1.89 4.37 -16.52
CA VAL A 470 -2.14 3.02 -17.06
C VAL A 470 -1.26 2.81 -18.30
N GLN A 471 -0.43 1.75 -18.30
CA GLN A 471 0.56 1.49 -19.37
C GLN A 471 -0.03 0.81 -20.62
N THR A 472 -1.27 0.35 -20.58
CA THR A 472 -1.90 -0.38 -21.70
C THR A 472 -2.66 0.55 -22.64
N THR A 473 -2.29 0.51 -23.93
CA THR A 473 -3.05 1.10 -25.04
C THR A 473 -4.31 0.28 -25.33
N VAL A 474 -5.28 0.28 -24.41
CA VAL A 474 -6.63 -0.20 -24.73
C VAL A 474 -7.32 0.91 -25.51
N LEU A 475 -7.71 0.61 -26.75
CA LEU A 475 -8.56 1.51 -27.56
C LEU A 475 -9.78 1.93 -26.72
N PRO A 476 -10.13 3.23 -26.68
CA PRO A 476 -11.28 3.69 -25.91
C PRO A 476 -12.52 2.95 -26.41
N LYS A 477 -13.17 2.17 -25.54
CA LYS A 477 -14.51 1.65 -25.82
C LYS A 477 -15.39 2.87 -26.13
N LYS A 478 -16.15 2.79 -27.23
CA LYS A 478 -17.19 3.76 -27.60
C LYS A 478 -17.91 4.26 -26.34
N PHE A 479 -18.17 5.56 -26.27
CA PHE A 479 -19.00 6.24 -25.27
C PHE A 479 -20.36 5.54 -25.13
N GLU A 480 -20.45 4.47 -24.35
CA GLU A 480 -21.69 3.92 -23.82
C GLU A 480 -21.85 4.51 -22.43
N ARG A 481 -22.51 5.67 -22.33
CA ARG A 481 -22.92 6.25 -21.05
C ARG A 481 -24.27 5.66 -20.65
N SER A 482 -24.31 4.91 -19.56
CA SER A 482 -25.54 4.81 -18.78
C SER A 482 -25.79 6.19 -18.16
N GLN A 483 -27.01 6.72 -18.33
CA GLN A 483 -27.52 7.90 -17.62
C GLN A 483 -27.82 7.55 -16.14
N ASP A 484 -26.91 6.87 -15.46
CA ASP A 484 -27.04 6.76 -14.01
C ASP A 484 -26.61 8.10 -13.40
N GLU A 485 -27.52 8.73 -12.65
CA GLU A 485 -27.31 10.02 -11.97
C GLU A 485 -25.93 10.06 -11.31
N GLN A 486 -25.04 10.90 -11.86
CA GLN A 486 -23.72 11.12 -11.28
C GLN A 486 -23.91 11.80 -9.93
N THR A 487 -23.75 11.04 -8.85
CA THR A 487 -24.11 11.43 -7.49
C THR A 487 -23.33 12.61 -6.94
N TRP A 488 -22.21 12.98 -7.57
CA TRP A 488 -21.42 14.15 -7.22
C TRP A 488 -21.93 15.46 -7.86
N LYS A 489 -22.88 15.38 -8.83
CA LYS A 489 -23.46 16.54 -9.52
C LYS A 489 -24.78 16.98 -8.88
N GLY A 490 -24.89 18.26 -8.54
CA GLY A 490 -26.11 18.86 -7.99
C GLY A 490 -25.81 20.11 -7.15
N ARG A 491 -26.78 21.04 -7.06
CA ARG A 491 -26.63 22.29 -6.27
C ARG A 491 -26.43 22.07 -4.77
N ASP A 492 -26.80 20.91 -4.24
CA ASP A 492 -26.65 20.53 -2.83
C ASP A 492 -25.46 19.59 -2.58
N SER A 493 -24.59 19.38 -3.58
CA SER A 493 -23.44 18.47 -3.49
C SER A 493 -22.25 19.17 -2.81
N TYR A 494 -22.18 19.03 -1.48
CA TYR A 494 -21.03 19.45 -0.65
C TYR A 494 -19.69 18.77 -1.03
N ALA A 495 -19.72 17.81 -1.97
CA ALA A 495 -18.54 17.06 -2.40
C ALA A 495 -17.49 17.95 -3.08
N LEU A 496 -17.92 18.91 -3.90
CA LEU A 496 -17.02 19.82 -4.61
C LEU A 496 -16.40 20.84 -3.66
N ASP A 497 -17.20 21.36 -2.72
CA ASP A 497 -16.71 22.26 -1.67
C ASP A 497 -15.73 21.57 -0.73
N LEU A 498 -15.99 20.31 -0.36
CA LEU A 498 -15.06 19.50 0.42
C LEU A 498 -13.77 19.22 -0.35
N LEU A 499 -13.85 18.83 -1.63
CA LEU A 499 -12.66 18.58 -2.44
C LEU A 499 -11.81 19.85 -2.58
N ARG A 500 -12.45 21.00 -2.79
CA ARG A 500 -11.80 22.31 -2.82
C ARG A 500 -11.12 22.63 -1.49
N TRP A 501 -11.83 22.44 -0.38
CA TRP A 501 -11.28 22.67 0.95
C TRP A 501 -10.07 21.77 1.23
N VAL A 502 -10.12 20.49 0.85
CA VAL A 502 -9.00 19.55 1.01
C VAL A 502 -7.79 20.01 0.22
N ILE A 503 -7.95 20.41 -1.06
CA ILE A 503 -6.82 20.85 -1.90
C ILE A 503 -6.22 22.16 -1.38
N VAL A 504 -7.05 23.11 -0.95
CA VAL A 504 -6.59 24.42 -0.45
C VAL A 504 -5.86 24.31 0.89
N ALA A 505 -6.24 23.35 1.74
CA ALA A 505 -5.65 23.19 3.06
C ALA A 505 -4.55 22.12 3.12
N ALA A 506 -4.27 21.41 2.02
CA ALA A 506 -3.19 20.42 1.96
C ALA A 506 -1.84 21.10 1.73
N ASP A 507 -0.83 20.70 2.49
CA ASP A 507 0.57 21.04 2.26
C ASP A 507 1.26 20.03 1.30
N THR A 508 2.50 20.30 0.92
CA THR A 508 3.28 19.47 0.00
C THR A 508 3.36 18.00 0.45
N GLU A 509 3.45 17.73 1.75
CA GLU A 509 3.51 16.36 2.30
C GLU A 509 2.15 15.65 2.26
N LEU A 510 1.07 16.36 2.59
CA LEU A 510 -0.30 15.83 2.55
C LEU A 510 -0.79 15.58 1.12
N VAL A 511 -0.40 16.44 0.18
CA VAL A 511 -0.63 16.25 -1.25
C VAL A 511 0.03 14.94 -1.71
N GLU A 512 1.28 14.67 -1.33
CA GLU A 512 1.97 13.43 -1.69
C GLU A 512 1.30 12.19 -1.06
N LYS A 513 0.90 12.27 0.22
CA LYS A 513 0.23 11.17 0.94
C LYS A 513 -1.14 10.82 0.35
N ASN A 514 -1.94 11.83 0.01
CA ASN A 514 -3.32 11.65 -0.45
C ASN A 514 -3.47 11.71 -1.99
N TRP A 515 -2.36 11.77 -2.72
CA TRP A 515 -2.30 11.91 -4.18
C TRP A 515 -3.24 10.95 -4.93
N HIS A 516 -3.24 9.67 -4.53
CA HIS A 516 -4.05 8.61 -5.12
C HIS A 516 -5.56 8.79 -4.96
N ALA A 517 -6.00 9.57 -3.97
CA ALA A 517 -7.42 9.83 -3.68
C ALA A 517 -7.92 11.16 -4.27
N ILE A 518 -7.02 12.13 -4.48
CA ILE A 518 -7.34 13.46 -5.04
C ILE A 518 -7.39 13.44 -6.57
N VAL A 519 -6.47 12.71 -7.21
CA VAL A 519 -6.31 12.73 -8.68
C VAL A 519 -7.52 12.15 -9.43
N PRO A 520 -8.11 10.99 -9.06
CA PRO A 520 -9.22 10.43 -9.83
C PRO A 520 -10.46 11.34 -9.89
N PRO A 521 -10.94 11.95 -8.78
CA PRO A 521 -12.02 12.94 -8.84
C PRO A 521 -11.73 14.12 -9.76
N LEU A 522 -10.51 14.66 -9.72
CA LEU A 522 -10.12 15.78 -10.59
C LEU A 522 -10.14 15.40 -12.07
N LEU A 523 -9.64 14.22 -12.43
CA LEU A 523 -9.70 13.74 -13.81
C LEU A 523 -11.15 13.48 -14.25
N SER A 524 -12.00 12.94 -13.37
CA SER A 524 -13.44 12.78 -13.68
C SER A 524 -14.13 14.12 -13.95
N MET A 525 -13.75 15.20 -13.25
CA MET A 525 -14.26 16.55 -13.51
C MET A 525 -13.71 17.11 -14.85
N LEU A 526 -12.43 16.89 -15.13
CA LEU A 526 -11.80 17.33 -16.39
C LEU A 526 -12.33 16.57 -17.62
N ASP A 527 -12.73 15.32 -17.47
CA ASP A 527 -13.33 14.49 -18.53
C ASP A 527 -14.84 14.73 -18.70
N ASP A 528 -15.45 15.61 -17.90
CA ASP A 528 -16.89 15.84 -17.95
C ASP A 528 -17.35 16.56 -19.24
N ILE A 529 -18.63 16.47 -19.62
CA ILE A 529 -19.12 17.18 -20.82
C ILE A 529 -19.49 18.63 -20.48
N ASP A 530 -19.90 18.88 -19.24
CA ASP A 530 -20.33 20.20 -18.78
C ASP A 530 -19.12 21.12 -18.57
N THR A 531 -19.19 22.32 -19.15
CA THR A 531 -18.12 23.31 -19.12
C THR A 531 -17.91 23.89 -17.72
N GLU A 532 -18.95 23.89 -16.86
CA GLU A 532 -18.87 24.40 -15.48
C GLU A 532 -17.98 23.50 -14.60
N TYR A 533 -18.22 22.18 -14.62
CA TYR A 533 -17.42 21.23 -13.85
C TYR A 533 -16.00 21.08 -14.40
N LYS A 534 -15.82 21.16 -15.73
CA LYS A 534 -14.48 21.22 -16.33
C LYS A 534 -13.68 22.43 -15.84
N ALA A 535 -14.33 23.60 -15.79
CA ALA A 535 -13.68 24.83 -15.34
C ALA A 535 -13.25 24.74 -13.86
N GLN A 536 -14.13 24.21 -12.99
CA GLN A 536 -13.79 23.94 -11.60
C GLN A 536 -12.66 22.91 -11.46
N GLY A 537 -12.67 21.87 -12.28
CA GLY A 537 -11.59 20.87 -12.33
C GLY A 537 -10.23 21.48 -12.70
N CYS A 538 -10.22 22.40 -13.68
CA CYS A 538 -9.01 23.14 -14.06
C CYS A 538 -8.48 24.03 -12.92
N GLU A 539 -9.37 24.73 -12.22
CA GLU A 539 -9.01 25.59 -11.09
C GLU A 539 -8.41 24.78 -9.93
N LEU A 540 -9.05 23.66 -9.57
CA LEU A 540 -8.56 22.78 -8.53
C LEU A 540 -7.24 22.09 -8.90
N LEU A 541 -7.08 21.69 -10.17
CA LEU A 541 -5.83 21.11 -10.64
C LEU A 541 -4.69 22.14 -10.60
N LYS A 542 -4.94 23.40 -10.94
CA LYS A 542 -3.94 24.47 -10.78
C LYS A 542 -3.49 24.59 -9.32
N LEU A 543 -4.44 24.68 -8.38
CA LEU A 543 -4.12 24.79 -6.94
C LEU A 543 -3.33 23.58 -6.44
N LEU A 544 -3.68 22.37 -6.90
CA LEU A 544 -2.95 21.16 -6.57
C LEU A 544 -1.50 21.20 -7.13
N LEU A 545 -1.33 21.63 -8.38
CA LEU A 545 -0.03 21.70 -9.05
C LEU A 545 0.90 22.74 -8.42
N ASP A 546 0.36 23.86 -7.94
CA ASP A 546 1.13 24.91 -7.27
C ASP A 546 1.77 24.39 -5.96
N GLU A 547 1.11 23.45 -5.26
CA GLU A 547 1.60 22.82 -4.02
C GLU A 547 2.26 21.43 -4.24
N THR A 548 2.37 20.98 -5.49
CA THR A 548 2.90 19.65 -5.82
C THR A 548 4.43 19.60 -5.71
N PRO A 549 5.03 18.61 -5.02
CA PRO A 549 6.48 18.49 -4.97
C PRO A 549 7.07 18.19 -6.37
N PRO A 550 8.19 18.84 -6.76
CA PRO A 550 8.71 18.83 -8.14
C PRO A 550 9.13 17.42 -8.63
N THR A 551 9.42 16.49 -7.73
CA THR A 551 9.77 15.10 -8.08
C THR A 551 8.56 14.18 -8.28
N LEU A 552 7.37 14.58 -7.81
CA LEU A 552 6.19 13.72 -7.75
C LEU A 552 5.62 13.40 -9.13
N LEU A 553 5.54 14.39 -10.02
CA LEU A 553 5.04 14.20 -11.38
C LEU A 553 5.95 13.29 -12.21
N LYS A 554 7.28 13.40 -12.04
CA LYS A 554 8.25 12.50 -12.67
C LYS A 554 8.13 11.07 -12.17
N ARG A 555 7.94 10.87 -10.86
CA ARG A 555 7.82 9.55 -10.25
C ARG A 555 6.50 8.83 -10.60
N THR A 556 5.41 9.59 -10.71
CA THR A 556 4.07 9.04 -10.97
C THR A 556 3.75 8.92 -12.47
N GLY A 557 4.44 9.67 -13.33
CA GLY A 557 4.19 9.71 -14.77
C GLY A 557 2.87 10.37 -15.15
N LEU A 558 2.22 11.10 -14.23
CA LEU A 558 0.92 11.73 -14.43
C LEU A 558 0.97 13.07 -15.17
N GLY A 559 2.16 13.63 -15.38
CA GLY A 559 2.32 14.88 -16.15
C GLY A 559 1.69 14.80 -17.55
N ASP A 560 1.96 13.71 -18.28
CA ASP A 560 1.34 13.47 -19.59
C ASP A 560 -0.18 13.30 -19.50
N VAL A 561 -0.67 12.69 -18.41
CA VAL A 561 -2.12 12.45 -18.21
C VAL A 561 -2.85 13.76 -17.97
N PHE A 562 -2.27 14.67 -17.18
CA PHE A 562 -2.82 16.02 -17.01
C PHE A 562 -2.74 16.84 -18.28
N GLU A 563 -1.67 16.72 -19.08
CA GLU A 563 -1.60 17.34 -20.41
C GLU A 563 -2.70 16.80 -21.34
N GLU A 564 -2.89 15.48 -21.39
CA GLU A 564 -3.94 14.82 -22.21
C GLU A 564 -5.36 15.22 -21.79
N ALA A 565 -5.60 15.48 -20.49
CA ALA A 565 -6.90 15.93 -19.97
C ALA A 565 -7.14 17.44 -20.15
N LEU A 566 -6.12 18.28 -19.98
CA LEU A 566 -6.25 19.74 -20.07
C LEU A 566 -6.22 20.28 -21.50
N MET A 567 -5.41 19.71 -22.39
CA MET A 567 -5.26 20.21 -23.77
C MET A 567 -6.58 20.26 -24.56
N PRO A 568 -7.50 19.26 -24.46
CA PRO A 568 -8.81 19.34 -25.11
C PRO A 568 -9.69 20.50 -24.64
N CYS A 569 -9.48 21.03 -23.42
CA CYS A 569 -10.25 22.16 -22.90
C CYS A 569 -10.04 23.44 -23.75
N LEU A 570 -8.89 23.57 -24.43
CA LEU A 570 -8.60 24.68 -25.34
C LEU A 570 -9.40 24.61 -26.66
N GLY A 571 -10.03 23.47 -26.95
CA GLY A 571 -10.87 23.26 -28.14
C GLY A 571 -12.34 23.66 -27.97
N TYR A 572 -12.77 24.05 -26.76
CA TYR A 572 -14.14 24.48 -26.46
C TYR A 572 -14.39 25.91 -26.94
N LEU A 573 -14.55 26.07 -28.24
CA LEU A 573 -14.69 27.35 -28.92
C LEU A 573 -16.17 27.67 -29.27
N PRO A 574 -16.51 28.96 -29.47
CA PRO A 574 -17.83 29.49 -29.84
C PRO A 574 -18.67 28.75 -30.88
N THR A 575 -18.05 27.95 -31.74
CA THR A 575 -18.75 27.15 -32.76
C THR A 575 -19.65 26.07 -32.17
N LEU A 576 -19.34 25.59 -30.96
CA LEU A 576 -20.08 24.52 -30.26
C LEU A 576 -20.45 24.86 -28.80
N THR A 577 -19.88 25.93 -28.24
CA THR A 577 -20.02 26.33 -26.83
C THR A 577 -20.30 27.82 -26.73
N PRO A 578 -21.18 28.32 -25.84
CA PRO A 578 -21.43 29.76 -25.70
C PRO A 578 -20.15 30.57 -25.40
N GLU A 579 -20.02 31.78 -25.96
CA GLU A 579 -18.82 32.62 -25.80
C GLU A 579 -18.41 32.84 -24.34
N ASP A 580 -19.36 33.09 -23.45
CA ASP A 580 -19.08 33.31 -22.03
C ASP A 580 -18.61 32.03 -21.31
N GLU A 581 -19.06 30.84 -21.74
CA GLU A 581 -18.61 29.56 -21.21
C GLU A 581 -17.20 29.22 -21.71
N SER A 582 -16.96 29.41 -23.01
CA SER A 582 -15.63 29.26 -23.62
C SER A 582 -14.61 30.19 -22.97
N ALA A 583 -14.96 31.47 -22.78
CA ALA A 583 -14.07 32.43 -22.14
C ALA A 583 -13.74 32.06 -20.68
N ARG A 584 -14.73 31.58 -19.91
CA ARG A 584 -14.50 31.10 -18.53
C ARG A 584 -13.58 29.87 -18.49
N LEU A 585 -13.83 28.88 -19.35
CA LEU A 585 -13.00 27.66 -19.39
C LEU A 585 -11.56 27.96 -19.82
N LEU A 586 -11.37 28.78 -20.84
CA LEU A 586 -10.02 29.19 -21.28
C LEU A 586 -9.29 29.98 -20.20
N ALA A 587 -9.99 30.84 -19.45
CA ALA A 587 -9.39 31.65 -18.39
C ALA A 587 -8.80 30.82 -17.24
N VAL A 588 -9.30 29.59 -17.02
CA VAL A 588 -8.78 28.66 -15.99
C VAL A 588 -7.87 27.58 -16.57
N ALA A 589 -8.10 27.14 -17.82
CA ALA A 589 -7.31 26.08 -18.46
C ALA A 589 -5.88 26.53 -18.79
N TYR A 590 -5.70 27.76 -19.30
CA TYR A 590 -4.36 28.28 -19.60
C TYR A 590 -3.47 28.36 -18.34
N PRO A 591 -3.90 28.98 -17.22
CA PRO A 591 -3.13 28.98 -15.98
C PRO A 591 -2.79 27.58 -15.46
N ALA A 592 -3.73 26.62 -15.53
CA ALA A 592 -3.47 25.24 -15.10
C ALA A 592 -2.37 24.57 -15.94
N LEU A 593 -2.38 24.77 -17.26
CA LEU A 593 -1.34 24.28 -18.17
C LEU A 593 0.01 24.97 -17.96
N ILE A 594 0.01 26.25 -17.59
CA ILE A 594 1.24 26.98 -17.22
C ILE A 594 1.80 26.46 -15.90
N SER A 595 0.97 26.28 -14.85
CA SER A 595 1.39 25.66 -13.59
C SER A 595 1.94 24.24 -13.80
N LEU A 596 1.32 23.45 -14.68
CA LEU A 596 1.85 22.12 -15.07
C LEU A 596 3.23 22.23 -15.72
N SER A 597 3.43 23.21 -16.60
CA SER A 597 4.74 23.45 -17.23
C SER A 597 5.82 23.86 -16.22
N ASN A 598 5.44 24.62 -15.18
CA ASN A 598 6.33 25.02 -14.10
C ASN A 598 6.68 23.84 -13.19
N ALA A 599 5.72 22.95 -12.92
CA ALA A 599 5.94 21.74 -12.11
C ALA A 599 6.90 20.72 -12.76
N PHE A 600 7.21 20.83 -14.06
CA PHE A 600 8.24 20.02 -14.72
C PHE A 600 9.69 20.49 -14.47
N GLU A 601 9.90 21.63 -13.83
CA GLU A 601 11.22 22.24 -13.63
C GLU A 601 11.91 21.73 -12.34
N ASN A 602 13.16 21.25 -12.47
CA ASN A 602 14.02 20.86 -11.34
C ASN A 602 14.97 22.04 -11.02
N PRO A 603 15.08 22.51 -9.75
CA PRO A 603 16.04 23.56 -9.40
C PRO A 603 17.53 23.16 -9.48
N SER A 604 17.85 21.88 -9.66
CA SER A 604 19.17 21.32 -9.33
C SER A 604 19.95 20.67 -10.49
N THR A 605 19.54 20.81 -11.75
CA THR A 605 20.30 20.24 -12.88
C THR A 605 20.63 21.27 -13.95
N THR A 606 21.77 21.93 -13.78
CA THR A 606 22.53 22.51 -14.87
C THR A 606 23.13 21.36 -15.69
N SER A 607 23.07 21.47 -17.02
CA SER A 607 23.70 20.60 -18.04
C SER A 607 23.05 19.23 -18.34
N ASN A 608 22.20 19.19 -19.38
CA ASN A 608 22.39 18.31 -20.54
C ASN A 608 21.48 18.73 -21.71
N SER A 609 22.08 18.99 -22.86
CA SER A 609 21.55 19.74 -24.00
C SER A 609 20.88 18.89 -25.09
N GLN A 610 20.34 17.71 -24.78
CA GLN A 610 19.74 16.83 -25.81
C GLN A 610 18.36 16.26 -25.49
N THR A 611 17.71 16.71 -24.42
CA THR A 611 16.28 16.49 -24.20
C THR A 611 15.62 17.86 -24.16
N GLN A 612 14.88 18.19 -25.21
CA GLN A 612 13.95 19.32 -25.20
C GLN A 612 13.09 19.17 -23.94
N SER A 613 13.28 20.03 -22.94
CA SER A 613 12.61 19.91 -21.64
C SER A 613 11.12 19.73 -21.87
N GLN A 614 10.47 18.77 -21.21
CA GLN A 614 9.03 18.52 -21.34
C GLN A 614 8.22 19.83 -21.18
N ARG A 615 8.72 20.74 -20.34
CA ARG A 615 8.27 22.12 -20.20
C ARG A 615 8.25 22.89 -21.53
N THR A 616 9.38 22.98 -22.24
CA THR A 616 9.49 23.72 -23.51
C THR A 616 8.57 23.12 -24.57
N ARG A 617 8.44 21.79 -24.62
CA ARG A 617 7.50 21.11 -25.54
C ARG A 617 6.04 21.48 -25.24
N LEU A 618 5.64 21.48 -23.96
CA LEU A 618 4.30 21.86 -23.55
C LEU A 618 4.01 23.32 -23.89
N LEU A 619 4.91 24.25 -23.54
CA LEU A 619 4.76 25.67 -23.86
C LEU A 619 4.69 25.93 -25.38
N ASP A 620 5.47 25.19 -26.19
CA ASP A 620 5.37 25.23 -27.65
C ASP A 620 4.00 24.76 -28.17
N ASN A 621 3.45 23.70 -27.57
CA ASN A 621 2.11 23.22 -27.87
C ASN A 621 1.05 24.25 -27.47
N LEU A 622 1.20 24.94 -26.34
CA LEU A 622 0.26 25.99 -25.93
C LEU A 622 0.24 27.16 -26.90
N ILE A 623 1.38 27.57 -27.45
CA ILE A 623 1.40 28.60 -28.49
C ILE A 623 0.71 28.10 -29.76
N ARG A 624 1.09 26.92 -30.27
CA ARG A 624 0.63 26.42 -31.57
C ARG A 624 -0.83 25.96 -31.55
N LYS A 625 -1.19 25.12 -30.59
CA LYS A 625 -2.50 24.46 -30.46
C LYS A 625 -3.45 25.19 -29.51
N GLY A 626 -2.96 26.07 -28.64
CA GLY A 626 -3.78 26.91 -27.80
C GLY A 626 -4.00 28.28 -28.44
N VAL A 627 -2.99 29.14 -28.34
CA VAL A 627 -3.11 30.58 -28.68
C VAL A 627 -3.39 30.80 -30.16
N LEU A 628 -2.52 30.31 -31.05
CA LEU A 628 -2.65 30.54 -32.50
C LEU A 628 -3.90 29.85 -33.07
N MET A 629 -4.22 28.65 -32.60
CA MET A 629 -5.44 27.93 -32.99
C MET A 629 -6.70 28.70 -32.55
N THR A 630 -6.77 29.11 -31.28
CA THR A 630 -7.90 29.89 -30.74
C THR A 630 -8.12 31.18 -31.53
N PHE A 631 -7.03 31.91 -31.83
CA PHE A 631 -7.11 33.13 -32.63
C PHE A 631 -7.57 32.87 -34.06
N THR A 632 -7.12 31.79 -34.70
CA THR A 632 -7.49 31.45 -36.09
C THR A 632 -8.98 31.15 -36.21
N TYR A 633 -9.58 30.48 -35.21
CA TYR A 633 -10.99 30.11 -35.23
C TYR A 633 -11.92 31.19 -34.67
N CYS A 634 -11.44 32.06 -33.78
CA CYS A 634 -12.27 33.05 -33.08
C CYS A 634 -11.67 34.47 -33.05
N PRO A 635 -11.24 35.05 -34.19
CA PRO A 635 -10.60 36.37 -34.19
C PRO A 635 -11.56 37.51 -33.82
N GLU A 636 -12.86 37.37 -34.10
CA GLU A 636 -13.89 38.41 -33.88
C GLU A 636 -14.44 38.45 -32.43
N HIS A 637 -14.13 37.44 -31.60
CA HIS A 637 -14.63 37.37 -30.22
C HIS A 637 -13.68 38.06 -29.23
N ALA A 638 -13.93 39.34 -28.97
CA ALA A 638 -13.04 40.18 -28.15
C ALA A 638 -12.76 39.60 -26.75
N LYS A 639 -13.73 38.96 -26.09
CA LYS A 639 -13.55 38.36 -24.76
C LYS A 639 -12.56 37.20 -24.77
N ILE A 640 -12.69 36.29 -25.74
CA ILE A 640 -11.82 35.11 -25.88
C ILE A 640 -10.40 35.53 -26.28
N THR A 641 -10.28 36.48 -27.21
CA THR A 641 -8.98 37.02 -27.63
C THR A 641 -8.29 37.75 -26.48
N THR A 642 -9.04 38.43 -25.61
CA THR A 642 -8.49 39.08 -24.39
C THR A 642 -7.91 38.04 -23.43
N VAL A 643 -8.64 36.95 -23.16
CA VAL A 643 -8.17 35.85 -22.29
C VAL A 643 -6.94 35.18 -22.89
N THR A 644 -6.93 34.96 -24.20
CA THR A 644 -5.83 34.31 -24.90
C THR A 644 -4.56 35.17 -24.90
N THR A 645 -4.68 36.46 -25.19
CA THR A 645 -3.54 37.41 -25.19
C THR A 645 -3.00 37.68 -23.78
N THR A 646 -3.87 37.68 -22.77
CA THR A 646 -3.45 37.76 -21.36
C THR A 646 -2.55 36.58 -20.98
N ASN A 647 -2.98 35.36 -21.30
CA ASN A 647 -2.20 34.15 -21.02
C ASN A 647 -0.97 34.01 -21.92
N LEU A 648 -1.00 34.51 -23.15
CA LEU A 648 0.16 34.57 -24.04
C LEU A 648 1.34 35.31 -23.40
N THR A 649 1.09 36.40 -22.68
CA THR A 649 2.14 37.14 -21.95
C THR A 649 2.87 36.24 -20.94
N ALA A 650 2.12 35.45 -20.17
CA ALA A 650 2.68 34.51 -19.20
C ALA A 650 3.44 33.35 -19.87
N ILE A 651 2.92 32.82 -20.99
CA ILE A 651 3.57 31.76 -21.77
C ILE A 651 4.90 32.24 -22.36
N LEU A 652 4.94 33.43 -22.96
CA LEU A 652 6.14 34.04 -23.52
C LEU A 652 7.22 34.30 -22.45
N THR A 653 6.80 34.81 -21.29
CA THR A 653 7.69 35.00 -20.15
C THR A 653 8.27 33.67 -19.66
N SER A 654 7.48 32.60 -19.68
CA SER A 654 7.90 31.25 -19.28
C SER A 654 8.83 30.56 -20.29
N LEU A 655 8.75 30.92 -21.58
CA LEU A 655 9.60 30.41 -22.65
C LEU A 655 10.95 31.16 -22.75
N GLY A 656 10.99 32.44 -22.37
CA GLY A 656 12.20 33.24 -22.53
C GLY A 656 12.64 33.34 -23.99
N LEU A 657 13.95 33.19 -24.25
CA LEU A 657 14.56 33.26 -25.59
C LEU A 657 14.03 32.22 -26.58
N ASP A 658 13.47 31.09 -26.11
CA ASP A 658 12.85 30.09 -26.99
C ASP A 658 11.62 30.64 -27.73
N SER A 659 11.06 31.77 -27.28
CA SER A 659 9.96 32.47 -27.94
C SER A 659 10.29 32.94 -29.37
N VAL A 660 11.58 33.11 -29.71
CA VAL A 660 12.03 33.59 -31.02
C VAL A 660 11.50 32.75 -32.19
N LYS A 661 11.37 31.43 -32.02
CA LYS A 661 10.85 30.53 -33.08
C LYS A 661 9.36 30.73 -33.40
N HIS A 662 8.61 31.36 -32.50
CA HIS A 662 7.19 31.65 -32.67
C HIS A 662 6.92 33.10 -33.09
N LEU A 663 7.93 33.96 -33.06
CA LEU A 663 7.85 35.37 -33.44
C LEU A 663 7.17 35.60 -34.82
N PRO A 664 7.46 34.80 -35.88
CA PRO A 664 6.83 35.00 -37.19
C PRO A 664 5.31 34.75 -37.21
N PHE A 665 4.75 34.09 -36.19
CA PHE A 665 3.32 33.78 -36.11
C PHE A 665 2.59 34.68 -35.12
N ILE A 666 3.23 34.99 -33.99
CA ILE A 666 2.62 35.78 -32.92
C ILE A 666 2.60 37.27 -33.26
N LEU A 667 3.67 37.81 -33.86
CA LEU A 667 3.73 39.24 -34.17
C LEU A 667 2.69 39.65 -35.21
N PRO A 668 2.46 38.91 -36.31
CA PRO A 668 1.35 39.21 -37.23
C PRO A 668 -0.03 39.10 -36.56
N MET A 669 -0.22 38.13 -35.66
CA MET A 669 -1.45 38.00 -34.88
C MET A 669 -1.71 39.25 -34.04
N LEU A 670 -0.73 39.70 -33.23
CA LEU A 670 -0.88 40.91 -32.41
C LEU A 670 -1.05 42.16 -33.26
N SER A 671 -0.33 42.27 -34.38
CA SER A 671 -0.48 43.36 -35.34
C SER A 671 -1.91 43.43 -35.89
N SER A 672 -2.49 42.28 -36.26
CA SER A 672 -3.88 42.21 -36.73
C SER A 672 -4.89 42.67 -35.66
N ILE A 673 -4.63 42.40 -34.38
CA ILE A 673 -5.50 42.82 -33.26
C ILE A 673 -5.33 44.33 -33.02
N LEU A 674 -4.09 44.80 -32.86
CA LEU A 674 -3.77 46.17 -32.47
C LEU A 674 -4.04 47.19 -33.58
N THR A 675 -4.00 46.77 -34.84
CA THR A 675 -4.28 47.65 -35.98
C THR A 675 -5.74 47.61 -36.44
N HIS A 676 -6.59 46.83 -35.74
CA HIS A 676 -7.99 46.69 -36.09
C HIS A 676 -8.73 48.04 -35.95
N PRO A 677 -9.60 48.43 -36.92
CA PRO A 677 -10.28 49.73 -36.89
C PRO A 677 -11.09 50.01 -35.62
N PHE A 678 -11.61 48.97 -34.97
CA PHE A 678 -12.45 49.07 -33.77
C PHE A 678 -11.73 48.61 -32.49
N VAL A 679 -10.39 48.64 -32.45
CA VAL A 679 -9.60 48.13 -31.31
C VAL A 679 -9.92 48.83 -29.97
N THR A 680 -10.34 50.09 -30.03
CA THR A 680 -10.76 50.93 -28.89
C THR A 680 -12.10 50.51 -28.28
N ALA A 681 -12.92 49.73 -28.99
CA ALA A 681 -14.19 49.21 -28.49
C ALA A 681 -14.02 48.20 -27.35
N SER A 682 -12.82 47.62 -27.19
CA SER A 682 -12.49 46.71 -26.08
C SER A 682 -11.15 47.10 -25.44
N PRO A 683 -11.17 48.03 -24.45
CA PRO A 683 -9.96 48.42 -23.70
C PRO A 683 -9.19 47.24 -23.08
N PRO A 684 -9.85 46.20 -22.52
CA PRO A 684 -9.15 45.03 -21.99
C PRO A 684 -8.32 44.28 -23.03
N LEU A 685 -8.85 44.10 -24.24
CA LEU A 685 -8.16 43.43 -25.35
C LEU A 685 -6.93 44.22 -25.81
N LEU A 686 -7.10 45.54 -25.92
CA LEU A 686 -6.03 46.44 -26.31
C LEU A 686 -4.88 46.38 -25.30
N ARG A 687 -5.21 46.46 -24.00
CA ARG A 687 -4.22 46.37 -22.92
C ARG A 687 -3.50 45.01 -22.87
N SER A 688 -4.24 43.90 -22.94
CA SER A 688 -3.62 42.56 -22.91
C SER A 688 -2.72 42.32 -24.12
N SER A 689 -3.07 42.86 -25.29
CA SER A 689 -2.28 42.76 -26.52
C SER A 689 -1.02 43.61 -26.47
N VAL A 690 -1.06 44.82 -25.90
CA VAL A 690 0.13 45.66 -25.67
C VAL A 690 1.08 44.99 -24.67
N ARG A 691 0.58 44.36 -23.60
CA ARG A 691 1.40 43.59 -22.66
C ARG A 691 2.05 42.36 -23.30
N ALA A 692 1.31 41.65 -24.15
CA ALA A 692 1.89 40.56 -24.93
C ALA A 692 3.00 41.06 -25.86
N LEU A 693 2.84 42.25 -26.44
CA LEU A 693 3.87 42.90 -27.26
C LEU A 693 5.12 43.27 -26.43
N GLN A 694 4.96 43.79 -25.22
CA GLN A 694 6.09 44.01 -24.29
C GLN A 694 6.84 42.71 -24.00
N ALA A 695 6.12 41.63 -23.72
CA ALA A 695 6.74 40.32 -23.49
C ALA A 695 7.47 39.78 -24.73
N ILE A 696 6.97 40.04 -25.94
CA ILE A 696 7.70 39.71 -27.18
C ILE A 696 9.00 40.50 -27.27
N VAL A 697 8.95 41.83 -27.10
CA VAL A 697 10.15 42.68 -27.20
C VAL A 697 11.21 42.25 -26.18
N LEU A 698 10.79 41.97 -24.94
CA LEU A 698 11.70 41.52 -23.88
C LEU A 698 12.35 40.16 -24.20
N ASN A 699 11.56 39.18 -24.62
CA ASN A 699 12.03 37.80 -24.78
C ASN A 699 12.67 37.53 -26.15
N THR A 700 12.46 38.40 -27.14
CA THR A 700 12.97 38.23 -28.52
C THR A 700 13.86 39.39 -28.96
N TRP A 701 14.38 40.17 -28.01
CA TRP A 701 15.25 41.34 -28.23
C TRP A 701 16.36 41.13 -29.29
N PRO A 702 17.05 39.96 -29.41
CA PRO A 702 18.12 39.80 -30.41
C PRO A 702 17.65 39.89 -31.87
N ARG A 703 16.35 39.70 -32.13
CA ARG A 703 15.74 39.72 -33.47
C ARG A 703 14.90 40.98 -33.74
N MET A 704 14.82 41.91 -32.78
CA MET A 704 13.93 43.06 -32.90
C MET A 704 14.34 44.05 -34.00
N HIS A 705 15.62 44.11 -34.39
CA HIS A 705 16.08 44.95 -35.52
C HIS A 705 15.34 44.66 -36.84
N VAL A 706 14.96 43.40 -37.11
CA VAL A 706 14.22 43.01 -38.32
C VAL A 706 12.75 43.41 -38.24
N HIS A 707 12.18 43.34 -37.03
CA HIS A 707 10.74 43.49 -36.78
C HIS A 707 10.34 44.85 -36.21
N LYS A 708 11.28 45.79 -36.04
CA LYS A 708 11.10 47.10 -35.40
C LYS A 708 9.92 47.90 -35.99
N HIS A 709 9.75 47.89 -37.31
CA HIS A 709 8.68 48.63 -37.98
C HIS A 709 7.29 48.04 -37.68
N GLU A 710 7.19 46.71 -37.60
CA GLU A 710 5.92 46.03 -37.32
C GLU A 710 5.51 46.25 -35.86
N VAL A 711 6.49 46.22 -34.93
CA VAL A 711 6.26 46.56 -33.51
C VAL A 711 5.86 48.03 -33.36
N LEU A 712 6.51 48.96 -34.07
CA LEU A 712 6.13 50.37 -34.08
C LEU A 712 4.70 50.58 -34.59
N LYS A 713 4.33 49.92 -35.69
CA LYS A 713 2.95 49.95 -36.21
C LYS A 713 1.93 49.51 -35.16
N CYS A 714 2.25 48.50 -34.36
CA CYS A 714 1.39 47.99 -33.29
C CYS A 714 1.13 48.99 -32.17
N VAL A 715 1.95 50.04 -32.00
CA VAL A 715 1.75 51.06 -30.95
C VAL A 715 1.29 52.40 -31.51
N THR A 716 1.74 52.78 -32.72
CA THR A 716 1.35 54.04 -33.35
C THR A 716 -0.12 54.04 -33.78
N VAL A 717 -0.63 52.93 -34.32
CA VAL A 717 -2.02 52.84 -34.77
C VAL A 717 -3.01 52.93 -33.60
N PRO A 718 -2.90 52.13 -32.51
CA PRO A 718 -3.77 52.31 -31.35
C PRO A 718 -3.67 53.71 -30.73
N TRP A 719 -2.46 54.27 -30.65
CA TRP A 719 -2.25 55.61 -30.09
C TRP A 719 -3.04 56.68 -30.84
N ILE A 720 -2.98 56.66 -32.17
CA ILE A 720 -3.73 57.56 -33.03
C ILE A 720 -5.24 57.35 -32.84
N ARG A 721 -5.70 56.09 -32.80
CA ARG A 721 -7.14 55.77 -32.64
C ARG A 721 -7.72 56.24 -31.31
N ILE A 722 -6.99 56.06 -30.21
CA ILE A 722 -7.41 56.55 -28.88
C ILE A 722 -7.58 58.08 -28.91
N GLN A 723 -6.71 58.80 -29.63
CA GLN A 723 -6.82 60.26 -29.77
C GLN A 723 -7.96 60.69 -30.72
N GLU A 724 -8.18 59.97 -31.82
CA GLU A 724 -9.26 60.25 -32.78
C GLU A 724 -10.65 60.12 -32.18
N GLU A 725 -10.87 59.09 -31.35
CA GLU A 725 -12.18 58.81 -30.75
C GLU A 725 -12.46 59.64 -29.50
N GLY A 726 -11.50 60.45 -29.04
CA GLY A 726 -11.65 61.27 -27.83
C GLY A 726 -11.90 60.43 -26.57
N ALA A 727 -11.44 59.18 -26.56
CA ALA A 727 -11.69 58.23 -25.48
C ALA A 727 -10.93 58.67 -24.21
N ALA A 728 -11.64 59.37 -23.30
CA ALA A 728 -11.10 59.84 -22.03
C ALA A 728 -11.46 58.86 -20.91
N GLY A 729 -10.44 58.35 -20.22
CA GLY A 729 -10.61 57.47 -19.06
C GLY A 729 -9.27 56.96 -18.52
N ASN A 730 -9.22 56.68 -17.21
CA ASN A 730 -8.02 56.19 -16.54
C ASN A 730 -7.43 54.92 -17.20
N GLU A 731 -8.24 54.11 -17.88
CA GLU A 731 -7.79 52.90 -18.56
C GLU A 731 -7.04 53.18 -19.86
N PHE A 732 -7.50 54.15 -20.67
CA PHE A 732 -6.83 54.53 -21.91
C PHE A 732 -5.51 55.29 -21.66
N GLU A 733 -5.44 56.07 -20.58
CA GLU A 733 -4.17 56.71 -20.17
C GLU A 733 -3.14 55.66 -19.73
N ARG A 734 -3.55 54.62 -18.98
CA ARG A 734 -2.66 53.48 -18.66
C ARG A 734 -2.20 52.74 -19.90
N ILE A 735 -3.06 52.57 -20.90
CA ILE A 735 -2.68 51.93 -22.18
C ILE A 735 -1.67 52.80 -22.93
N LYS A 736 -1.86 54.12 -22.96
CA LYS A 736 -0.89 55.07 -23.53
C LYS A 736 0.47 54.96 -22.84
N GLU A 737 0.50 54.89 -21.51
CA GLU A 737 1.73 54.64 -20.74
C GLU A 737 2.38 53.30 -21.13
N GLU A 738 1.60 52.21 -21.20
CA GLU A 738 2.09 50.89 -21.61
C GLU A 738 2.64 50.89 -23.07
N CYS A 739 2.08 51.71 -23.97
CA CYS A 739 2.62 51.92 -25.33
C CYS A 739 3.97 52.64 -25.33
N LYS A 740 4.16 53.66 -24.47
CA LYS A 740 5.46 54.33 -24.31
C LYS A 740 6.54 53.36 -23.82
N VAL A 741 6.17 52.49 -22.88
CA VAL A 741 7.05 51.43 -22.38
C VAL A 741 7.51 50.51 -23.51
N VAL A 742 6.63 50.12 -24.44
CA VAL A 742 7.03 49.30 -25.60
C VAL A 742 8.07 50.03 -26.47
N VAL A 743 7.88 51.32 -26.75
CA VAL A 743 8.84 52.10 -27.55
C VAL A 743 10.19 52.18 -26.84
N GLN A 744 10.19 52.41 -25.54
CA GLN A 744 11.42 52.42 -24.74
C GLN A 744 12.12 51.05 -24.78
N MET A 745 11.38 49.96 -24.54
CA MET A 745 11.93 48.60 -24.60
C MET A 745 12.49 48.27 -25.98
N LEU A 746 11.83 48.73 -27.05
CA LEU A 746 12.30 48.54 -28.42
C LEU A 746 13.58 49.33 -28.68
N ARG A 747 13.69 50.57 -28.20
CA ARG A 747 14.91 51.38 -28.26
C ARG A 747 16.05 50.68 -27.52
N ASP A 748 15.83 50.22 -26.29
CA ASP A 748 16.82 49.51 -25.50
C ASP A 748 17.29 48.20 -26.17
N ALA A 749 16.38 47.49 -26.85
CA ALA A 749 16.66 46.25 -27.56
C ALA A 749 17.50 46.44 -28.85
N LEU A 750 17.52 47.64 -29.45
CA LEU A 750 18.17 47.91 -30.74
C LEU A 750 19.67 48.23 -30.63
N GLN A 751 20.19 48.48 -29.42
CA GLN A 751 21.62 48.67 -29.11
C GLN A 751 22.38 49.54 -30.15
N GLU A 752 23.13 48.92 -31.07
CA GLU A 752 23.95 49.60 -32.08
C GLU A 752 23.14 50.37 -33.16
N HIS A 753 21.83 50.10 -33.27
CA HIS A 753 20.92 50.72 -34.25
C HIS A 753 20.06 51.86 -33.68
N VAL A 754 20.32 52.30 -32.44
CA VAL A 754 19.48 53.30 -31.74
C VAL A 754 19.48 54.66 -32.46
N ASP A 755 20.63 55.13 -32.95
CA ASP A 755 20.72 56.44 -33.61
C ASP A 755 19.95 56.50 -34.94
N GLU A 756 19.86 55.38 -35.65
CA GLU A 756 19.06 55.25 -36.87
C GLU A 756 17.57 55.21 -36.54
N PHE A 757 17.21 54.46 -35.50
CA PHE A 757 15.84 54.36 -35.01
C PHE A 757 15.30 55.69 -34.49
N ASP A 758 16.09 56.46 -33.72
CA ASP A 758 15.67 57.78 -33.21
C ASP A 758 15.42 58.79 -34.36
N ARG A 759 16.15 58.69 -35.48
CA ARG A 759 15.89 59.48 -36.69
C ARG A 759 14.56 59.08 -37.35
N GLU A 760 14.30 57.78 -37.49
CA GLU A 760 13.02 57.26 -38.04
C GLU A 760 11.83 57.73 -37.19
N LEU A 761 11.95 57.76 -35.86
CA LEU A 761 10.90 58.27 -34.96
C LEU A 761 10.63 59.77 -35.17
N ALA A 762 11.68 60.58 -35.35
CA ALA A 762 11.55 62.01 -35.61
C ALA A 762 10.84 62.30 -36.95
N GLU A 763 11.14 61.50 -37.98
CA GLU A 763 10.44 61.58 -39.28
C GLU A 763 8.95 61.26 -39.15
N LEU A 764 8.58 60.24 -38.34
CA LEU A 764 7.17 59.89 -38.10
C LEU A 764 6.38 61.00 -37.40
N VAL A 765 6.99 61.72 -36.43
CA VAL A 765 6.34 62.88 -35.77
C VAL A 765 6.13 64.04 -36.74
N MET A 766 7.05 64.24 -37.68
CA MET A 766 6.88 65.26 -38.73
C MET A 766 5.71 64.94 -39.66
N VAL A 767 5.44 63.65 -39.91
CA VAL A 767 4.29 63.19 -40.72
C VAL A 767 2.97 63.28 -39.96
N ASP A 768 2.94 62.90 -38.68
CA ASP A 768 1.74 62.99 -37.83
C ASP A 768 2.08 63.49 -36.42
N LYS A 769 1.73 64.76 -36.16
CA LYS A 769 1.98 65.44 -34.87
C LYS A 769 1.28 64.77 -33.68
N ARG A 770 0.28 63.92 -33.89
CA ARG A 770 -0.40 63.18 -32.82
C ARG A 770 0.51 62.19 -32.09
N LEU A 771 1.58 61.76 -32.76
CA LEU A 771 2.58 60.82 -32.23
C LEU A 771 3.60 61.48 -31.28
N ASP A 772 3.64 62.81 -31.22
CA ASP A 772 4.63 63.55 -30.41
C ASP A 772 4.65 63.04 -28.95
N GLY A 773 3.48 62.87 -28.34
CA GLY A 773 3.35 62.37 -26.97
C GLY A 773 3.74 60.89 -26.76
N LEU A 774 3.81 60.06 -27.82
CA LEU A 774 4.16 58.63 -27.74
C LEU A 774 5.68 58.42 -27.59
N PHE A 775 6.49 59.29 -28.21
CA PHE A 775 7.94 59.16 -28.25
C PHE A 775 8.65 59.99 -27.17
N VAL A 776 7.90 60.68 -26.29
CA VAL A 776 8.45 61.30 -25.08
C VAL A 776 8.89 60.21 -24.10
N LEU A 777 10.19 60.13 -23.86
CA LEU A 777 10.83 59.14 -22.99
C LEU A 777 10.30 59.26 -21.55
N VAL A 778 10.09 58.12 -20.90
CA VAL A 778 9.69 58.04 -19.49
C VAL A 778 10.97 58.09 -18.65
N ASP A 779 11.16 59.15 -17.86
CA ASP A 779 12.24 59.20 -16.86
C ASP A 779 12.06 58.05 -15.85
N ARG A 780 13.01 57.11 -15.81
CA ARG A 780 13.07 56.09 -14.76
C ARG A 780 13.85 56.66 -13.58
N ASP A 781 13.16 56.92 -12.47
CA ASP A 781 13.80 57.04 -11.16
C ASP A 781 14.63 55.76 -10.88
N GLU A 782 15.89 55.95 -10.52
CA GLU A 782 16.99 54.98 -10.30
C GLU A 782 16.75 53.92 -9.19
N LYS A 783 15.52 53.59 -8.80
CA LYS A 783 15.28 52.76 -7.60
C LYS A 783 15.00 51.26 -7.79
N ASP A 784 14.89 50.73 -9.00
CA ASP A 784 14.56 49.31 -9.21
C ASP A 784 15.51 48.57 -10.17
N SER A 785 16.80 48.88 -10.14
CA SER A 785 17.85 48.09 -10.83
C SER A 785 18.20 46.81 -10.06
N GLY A 786 17.21 45.95 -9.85
CA GLY A 786 17.38 44.71 -9.11
C GLY A 786 16.19 43.79 -9.18
N ARG A 787 15.68 43.48 -10.38
CA ARG A 787 14.83 42.31 -10.64
C ARG A 787 15.06 41.75 -12.02
#